data_AF-A0AAE1Q343-F1
#
_entry.id   AF-A0AAE1Q343-F1
#
_cell.length_a   1.000
_cell.length_b   1.000
_cell.length_c   1.000
_cell.angle_alpha   90.00
_cell.angle_beta   90.00
_cell.angle_gamma   90.00
#
_symmetry.space_group_name_H-M   'P 1'
#
loop_
_entity.id
_entity.type
_entity.pdbx_description
1 polymer ?
#
loop_
_entity_poly.entity_id
_entity_poly.type
_entity_poly.pdbx_seq_one_letter_code
_entity_poly.pdbx_strand_id
1 'polypeptide(L)'
;MAGSRWVETVFNKRECIKFIPSSKDNARCCCGQLWQFHRDGSPATLRHGEDLHWSPSRHTHLLPTDAYGTLEFQGGAHPTKAQYLRLSHDTRPEHILQLLTGEWGLDLPKLLITVQGGKTNFDLQPKLKKVIRKGLLKAAKTTGAWVFTAGTNTGVTRHVGEALVTESAIRERSGRVVSVGVAPWGVIEKRQDLIGRNKDVPYHPMNSPKSKFVALNKHHTYFLLVDNGTVGKYGPELILRRKLENYISKQRIETRGGLATPVVCVVIEGGPQTIRQVLEYVTDSPPVPVIVCDGTGRAADILAFVHKYTCSGLNMIEGNRETVILALERVFDLRTSQAEKLFAEVLQCVRKRDLITVFRLKEGSELDQSILSALLHAQRLNPPEQLSLALTWNRVDIARSHVFSEEVEWSQSSLEQAMMDALVNDRIEFVKLLLEQGVIMNKFLTIQRLEELYNSKSGPSNTLRYIMRDVKKNIPRDYRYTVIDIGLVINKLMGGAYRAYYTRKKFRTVYENTLMKSPRLHRNNSSIFHASKNLLQKNANNSPRSYISQEEARSGFEFDYPFSELLVWAVLTKRQGMAMLMWQHGEEAIAKALVAAKLYKALAHEAADDDLETEVYEELKGYAKEFETLALDVMDYCYRQDDDRAQQLLTYELRNWSKQTCLSLAVAVNHRALLSHTCCQILLADLWLGGLRTRKNTNVKVMLSVLFSPLILLLGFRSREELKTMPQTREEHQDDDLERSSDSETDSESDEENIDMRNDHDPEAQLVNSVSVPSHPVTPTLQAEAPLCQTNSSTALATNFLIPPTQDTATGGDNTSLSAPTPTLRHNGVTTPNLSPLETSAFINNRSKQLPARLKLYEFYNAPITKFWAHSIAYAFFLSLYTYVVLVKLPKQPAWMEWYAVAYISTLILEKLREIISAEPVELK
;
A
#
# COMPACT_ATOMS: atom_id res chain seq x y z
N MET A 1 37.64 -0.51 -8.36
CA MET A 1 38.54 -0.34 -9.53
C MET A 1 38.41 -1.44 -10.60
N ALA A 2 37.36 -2.29 -10.59
CA ALA A 2 37.19 -3.36 -11.58
C ALA A 2 36.40 -2.95 -12.85
N GLY A 3 35.45 -2.01 -12.74
CA GLY A 3 34.56 -1.63 -13.85
C GLY A 3 35.22 -0.88 -15.03
N SER A 4 36.23 -0.05 -14.75
CA SER A 4 36.91 0.75 -15.79
C SER A 4 37.68 -0.09 -16.81
N ARG A 5 38.13 -1.30 -16.45
CA ARG A 5 38.83 -2.22 -17.35
C ARG A 5 37.88 -3.02 -18.24
N TRP A 6 36.66 -3.29 -17.76
CA TRP A 6 35.64 -4.00 -18.54
C TRP A 6 35.19 -3.18 -19.76
N VAL A 7 34.92 -1.88 -19.56
CA VAL A 7 34.51 -0.97 -20.64
C VAL A 7 35.50 -0.96 -21.81
N GLU A 8 36.80 -0.86 -21.52
CA GLU A 8 37.86 -0.84 -22.54
C GLU A 8 37.97 -2.18 -23.30
N THR A 9 37.67 -3.31 -22.65
CA THR A 9 37.73 -4.63 -23.28
C THR A 9 36.52 -4.94 -24.16
N VAL A 10 35.37 -4.36 -23.84
CA VAL A 10 34.09 -4.69 -24.47
C VAL A 10 33.69 -3.69 -25.56
N PHE A 11 33.97 -2.41 -25.36
CA PHE A 11 33.54 -1.35 -26.26
C PHE A 11 34.68 -0.83 -27.12
N ASN A 12 34.37 -0.66 -28.41
CA ASN A 12 35.30 -0.21 -29.42
C ASN A 12 34.86 1.12 -30.04
N LYS A 13 35.81 1.88 -30.58
CA LYS A 13 35.63 3.01 -31.49
C LYS A 13 36.00 2.65 -32.93
N ARG A 14 35.64 3.49 -33.89
CA ARG A 14 36.02 3.32 -35.30
C ARG A 14 36.75 4.54 -35.84
N GLU A 15 37.80 4.31 -36.62
CA GLU A 15 38.54 5.37 -37.30
C GLU A 15 38.68 5.05 -38.79
N CYS A 16 38.39 6.03 -39.66
CA CYS A 16 38.53 5.84 -41.10
C CYS A 16 40.01 5.75 -41.47
N ILE A 17 40.40 4.65 -42.13
CA ILE A 17 41.80 4.41 -42.51
C ILE A 17 42.06 4.67 -43.99
N LYS A 18 41.07 4.40 -44.85
CA LYS A 18 41.21 4.51 -46.31
C LYS A 18 40.48 5.74 -46.86
N PHE A 19 41.17 6.53 -47.70
CA PHE A 19 40.57 7.66 -48.38
C PHE A 19 39.75 7.20 -49.60
N ILE A 20 38.45 7.50 -49.61
CA ILE A 20 37.56 7.27 -50.76
C ILE A 20 36.91 8.61 -51.11
N PRO A 21 37.14 9.20 -52.29
CA PRO A 21 36.67 10.53 -52.63
C PRO A 21 35.14 10.58 -52.64
N SER A 22 34.59 11.66 -52.06
CA SER A 22 33.16 11.94 -52.05
C SER A 22 32.72 12.41 -53.44
N SER A 23 31.56 11.93 -53.90
CA SER A 23 30.97 12.36 -55.18
C SER A 23 30.67 13.86 -55.28
N LYS A 24 30.64 14.58 -54.15
CA LYS A 24 30.38 16.02 -54.07
C LYS A 24 31.65 16.88 -53.97
N ASP A 25 32.75 16.32 -53.51
CA ASP A 25 33.98 17.06 -53.19
C ASP A 25 35.16 16.09 -53.21
N ASN A 26 35.99 16.16 -54.26
CA ASN A 26 37.14 15.28 -54.45
C ASN A 26 38.23 15.47 -53.38
N ALA A 27 38.22 16.57 -52.63
CA ALA A 27 39.17 16.80 -51.53
C ALA A 27 38.70 16.16 -50.20
N ARG A 28 37.44 15.70 -50.13
CA ARG A 28 36.86 15.06 -48.95
C ARG A 28 36.63 13.58 -49.18
N CYS A 29 36.94 12.80 -48.15
CA CYS A 29 36.60 11.40 -48.10
C CYS A 29 35.08 11.24 -47.90
N CYS A 30 34.53 10.11 -48.32
CA CYS A 30 33.20 9.65 -47.96
C CYS A 30 32.97 9.55 -46.45
N CYS A 31 34.01 9.48 -45.62
CA CYS A 31 33.86 9.59 -44.16
C CYS A 31 33.54 11.03 -43.69
N GLY A 32 33.76 12.05 -44.53
CA GLY A 32 33.53 13.47 -44.23
C GLY A 32 34.79 14.27 -43.89
N GLN A 33 35.92 13.60 -43.65
CA GLN A 33 37.21 14.23 -43.37
C GLN A 33 37.98 14.56 -44.66
N LEU A 34 38.89 15.54 -44.57
CA LEU A 34 39.82 15.87 -45.66
C LEU A 34 40.85 14.75 -45.86
N TRP A 35 41.40 14.65 -47.08
CA TRP A 35 42.40 13.62 -47.43
C TRP A 35 43.63 13.64 -46.50
N GLN A 36 44.00 14.80 -45.96
CA GLN A 36 45.14 14.99 -45.04
C GLN A 36 45.00 14.21 -43.72
N PHE A 37 43.78 13.85 -43.33
CA PHE A 37 43.51 13.09 -42.11
C PHE A 37 43.56 11.57 -42.31
N HIS A 38 43.91 11.09 -43.50
CA HIS A 38 44.03 9.66 -43.81
C HIS A 38 45.50 9.30 -44.06
N ARG A 39 45.94 8.14 -43.55
CA ARG A 39 47.34 7.68 -43.72
C ARG A 39 47.69 7.41 -45.20
N ASP A 40 46.70 7.04 -46.01
CA ASP A 40 46.91 6.59 -47.40
C ASP A 40 47.07 7.73 -48.42
N GLY A 41 46.95 9.01 -48.02
CA GLY A 41 47.43 10.20 -48.75
C GLY A 41 47.05 10.39 -50.23
N SER A 42 46.40 11.52 -50.53
CA SER A 42 46.09 12.09 -51.87
C SER A 42 45.14 11.29 -52.79
N PRO A 43 44.19 11.94 -53.49
CA PRO A 43 43.35 11.30 -54.53
C PRO A 43 44.13 10.57 -55.64
N ALA A 44 45.42 10.86 -55.80
CA ALA A 44 46.28 10.30 -56.85
C ALA A 44 46.76 8.86 -56.60
N THR A 45 46.56 8.30 -55.40
CA THR A 45 47.00 6.93 -55.04
C THR A 45 45.93 5.86 -55.29
N LEU A 46 44.73 6.23 -55.73
CA LEU A 46 43.65 5.30 -56.04
C LEU A 46 43.97 4.52 -57.32
N ARG A 47 44.27 3.23 -57.19
CA ARG A 47 44.47 2.33 -58.32
C ARG A 47 43.16 2.14 -59.09
N HIS A 48 43.21 2.22 -60.41
CA HIS A 48 42.08 1.89 -61.28
C HIS A 48 41.59 0.46 -60.99
N GLY A 49 40.35 0.31 -60.54
CA GLY A 49 39.70 -0.99 -60.29
C GLY A 49 39.28 -1.28 -58.84
N GLU A 50 39.57 -0.41 -57.88
CA GLU A 50 39.09 -0.59 -56.49
C GLU A 50 37.62 -0.15 -56.30
N ASP A 51 36.91 -0.87 -55.44
CA ASP A 51 35.53 -0.57 -55.02
C ASP A 51 35.44 0.86 -54.43
N LEU A 52 34.85 1.79 -55.18
CA LEU A 52 34.67 3.19 -54.78
C LEU A 52 33.53 3.37 -53.74
N HIS A 53 32.92 2.28 -53.28
CA HIS A 53 31.82 2.32 -52.31
C HIS A 53 32.34 2.27 -50.87
N TRP A 54 32.35 3.43 -50.20
CA TRP A 54 32.75 3.53 -48.79
C TRP A 54 31.76 2.80 -47.88
N SER A 55 32.29 2.00 -46.96
CA SER A 55 31.53 1.29 -45.93
C SER A 55 32.32 1.23 -44.62
N PRO A 56 31.67 1.38 -43.45
CA PRO A 56 32.36 1.31 -42.16
C PRO A 56 33.16 0.03 -41.99
N SER A 57 32.57 -1.13 -42.34
CA SER A 57 33.19 -2.44 -42.11
C SER A 57 34.49 -2.67 -42.88
N ARG A 58 34.65 -2.07 -44.08
CA ARG A 58 35.84 -2.26 -44.94
C ARG A 58 36.86 -1.14 -44.83
N HIS A 59 36.40 0.08 -44.52
CA HIS A 59 37.23 1.31 -44.64
C HIS A 59 37.57 1.95 -43.29
N THR A 60 37.13 1.34 -42.18
CA THR A 60 37.47 1.80 -40.83
C THR A 60 38.18 0.71 -40.04
N HIS A 61 39.05 1.12 -39.14
CA HIS A 61 39.71 0.24 -38.18
C HIS A 61 38.99 0.28 -36.84
N LEU A 62 38.82 -0.88 -36.21
CA LEU A 62 38.20 -1.02 -34.91
C LEU A 62 39.30 -0.94 -33.83
N LEU A 63 39.12 -0.07 -32.84
CA LEU A 63 40.07 0.13 -31.75
C LEU A 63 39.32 0.13 -30.41
N PRO A 64 39.97 -0.20 -29.28
CA PRO A 64 39.36 -0.01 -27.95
C PRO A 64 38.90 1.44 -27.76
N THR A 65 37.77 1.61 -27.09
CA THR A 65 37.23 2.96 -26.82
C THR A 65 38.16 3.77 -25.92
N ASP A 66 38.25 5.07 -26.19
CA ASP A 66 39.12 6.02 -25.50
C ASP A 66 38.35 7.21 -24.92
N ALA A 67 37.02 7.20 -24.97
CA ALA A 67 36.17 8.31 -24.58
C ALA A 67 34.98 7.80 -23.75
N TYR A 68 35.12 7.85 -22.42
CA TYR A 68 34.07 7.51 -21.47
C TYR A 68 34.32 8.15 -20.10
N GLY A 69 33.25 8.37 -19.34
CA GLY A 69 33.30 8.96 -18.00
C GLY A 69 32.07 9.81 -17.71
N THR A 70 32.26 10.91 -16.97
CA THR A 70 31.17 11.82 -16.59
C THR A 70 31.28 13.15 -17.34
N LEU A 71 30.19 13.63 -17.91
CA LEU A 71 30.04 15.01 -18.36
C LEU A 71 29.49 15.87 -17.24
N GLU A 72 30.13 17.01 -17.01
CA GLU A 72 29.65 18.04 -16.10
C GLU A 72 29.25 19.28 -16.91
N PHE A 73 27.94 19.50 -17.05
CA PHE A 73 27.41 20.61 -17.82
C PHE A 73 27.58 21.93 -17.07
N GLN A 74 28.25 22.88 -17.71
CA GLN A 74 28.57 24.21 -17.19
C GLN A 74 27.53 25.26 -17.62
N GLY A 75 27.45 26.37 -16.87
CA GLY A 75 26.61 27.53 -17.21
C GLY A 75 25.17 27.53 -16.65
N GLY A 76 24.86 26.67 -15.68
CA GLY A 76 23.65 26.74 -14.87
C GLY A 76 23.95 27.17 -13.43
N ALA A 77 22.90 27.44 -12.63
CA ALA A 77 23.06 27.74 -11.20
C ALA A 77 23.71 26.58 -10.42
N HIS A 78 23.47 25.34 -10.86
CA HIS A 78 24.13 24.13 -10.36
C HIS A 78 24.59 23.27 -11.56
N PRO A 79 25.82 22.73 -11.55
CA PRO A 79 26.30 21.85 -12.62
C PRO A 79 25.52 20.52 -12.61
N THR A 80 25.01 20.12 -13.78
CA THR A 80 24.35 18.81 -13.94
C THR A 80 25.35 17.78 -14.45
N LYS A 81 25.30 16.56 -13.89
CA LYS A 81 26.16 15.45 -14.30
C LYS A 81 25.40 14.43 -15.16
N ALA A 82 26.10 13.86 -16.13
CA ALA A 82 25.65 12.77 -16.99
C ALA A 82 26.77 11.77 -17.29
N GLN A 83 26.49 10.48 -17.37
CA GLN A 83 27.48 9.48 -17.80
C GLN A 83 27.52 9.40 -19.33
N TYR A 84 28.70 9.18 -19.92
CA TYR A 84 28.83 9.01 -21.37
C TYR A 84 29.82 7.90 -21.75
N LEU A 85 29.58 7.30 -22.91
CA LEU A 85 30.46 6.32 -23.53
C LEU A 85 30.45 6.49 -25.06
N ARG A 86 31.63 6.50 -25.67
CA ARG A 86 31.81 6.30 -27.11
C ARG A 86 31.85 4.81 -27.43
N LEU A 87 31.03 4.38 -28.39
CA LEU A 87 30.92 2.99 -28.80
C LEU A 87 30.71 2.87 -30.31
N SER A 88 31.02 1.69 -30.86
CA SER A 88 30.87 1.45 -32.28
C SER A 88 29.41 1.22 -32.66
N HIS A 89 29.03 1.62 -33.88
CA HIS A 89 27.67 1.45 -34.42
C HIS A 89 27.20 -0.01 -34.53
N ASP A 90 28.12 -0.98 -34.53
CA ASP A 90 27.86 -2.41 -34.62
C ASP A 90 28.05 -3.14 -33.27
N THR A 91 28.18 -2.40 -32.17
CA THR A 91 28.21 -2.97 -30.81
C THR A 91 26.96 -3.79 -30.53
N ARG A 92 27.13 -4.96 -29.90
CA ARG A 92 26.01 -5.84 -29.53
C ARG A 92 25.15 -5.20 -28.42
N PRO A 93 23.81 -5.27 -28.51
CA PRO A 93 22.94 -4.61 -27.54
C PRO A 93 23.01 -5.23 -26.13
N GLU A 94 23.39 -6.50 -26.01
CA GLU A 94 23.60 -7.17 -24.72
C GLU A 94 24.66 -6.48 -23.85
N HIS A 95 25.77 -6.05 -24.46
CA HIS A 95 26.84 -5.32 -23.78
C HIS A 95 26.37 -3.92 -23.35
N ILE A 96 25.55 -3.28 -24.18
CA ILE A 96 24.99 -1.97 -23.86
C ILE A 96 24.02 -2.10 -22.67
N LEU A 97 23.16 -3.11 -22.64
CA LEU A 97 22.28 -3.33 -21.51
C LEU A 97 23.07 -3.64 -20.22
N GLN A 98 24.13 -4.45 -20.31
CA GLN A 98 25.03 -4.73 -19.18
C GLN A 98 25.74 -3.47 -18.67
N LEU A 99 26.12 -2.55 -19.57
CA LEU A 99 26.63 -1.23 -19.17
C LEU A 99 25.58 -0.44 -18.39
N LEU A 100 24.35 -0.37 -18.91
CA LEU A 100 23.26 0.39 -18.28
C LEU A 100 22.93 -0.16 -16.89
N THR A 101 22.77 -1.49 -16.75
CA THR A 101 22.31 -2.10 -15.49
C THR A 101 23.45 -2.45 -14.54
N GLY A 102 24.56 -2.98 -15.04
CA GLY A 102 25.70 -3.42 -14.24
C GLY A 102 26.63 -2.28 -13.85
N GLU A 103 27.17 -1.56 -14.83
CA GLU A 103 28.18 -0.51 -14.57
C GLU A 103 27.57 0.81 -14.14
N TRP A 104 26.43 1.20 -14.73
CA TRP A 104 25.72 2.44 -14.39
C TRP A 104 24.64 2.26 -13.32
N GLY A 105 24.38 1.02 -12.87
CA GLY A 105 23.50 0.71 -11.75
C GLY A 105 22.03 1.04 -11.98
N LEU A 106 21.56 1.00 -13.23
CA LEU A 106 20.15 1.23 -13.56
C LEU A 106 19.32 -0.03 -13.39
N ASP A 107 18.16 0.08 -12.74
CA ASP A 107 17.16 -0.97 -12.76
C ASP A 107 16.54 -1.13 -14.16
N LEU A 108 16.15 -2.36 -14.52
CA LEU A 108 15.48 -2.61 -15.79
C LEU A 108 14.19 -1.80 -15.92
N PRO A 109 13.92 -1.18 -17.09
CA PRO A 109 12.76 -0.33 -17.28
C PRO A 109 11.46 -1.14 -17.32
N LYS A 110 10.44 -0.64 -16.63
CA LYS A 110 9.05 -1.13 -16.73
C LYS A 110 8.34 -0.68 -18.02
N LEU A 111 8.91 0.32 -18.69
CA LEU A 111 8.44 0.90 -19.95
C LEU A 111 9.61 1.61 -20.64
N LEU A 112 9.74 1.49 -21.96
CA LEU A 112 10.67 2.26 -22.77
C LEU A 112 9.92 3.24 -23.67
N ILE A 113 10.16 4.54 -23.48
CA ILE A 113 9.58 5.62 -24.29
C ILE A 113 10.66 6.11 -25.26
N THR A 114 10.49 5.84 -26.55
CA THR A 114 11.39 6.32 -27.59
C THR A 114 10.80 7.54 -28.28
N VAL A 115 11.46 8.70 -28.17
CA VAL A 115 10.96 9.95 -28.79
C VAL A 115 11.65 10.17 -30.13
N GLN A 116 10.83 10.40 -31.17
CA GLN A 116 11.23 10.72 -32.52
C GLN A 116 10.67 12.08 -32.94
N GLY A 117 11.38 12.80 -33.81
CA GLY A 117 10.93 14.12 -34.23
C GLY A 117 11.96 14.90 -35.04
N GLY A 118 11.74 16.21 -35.15
CA GLY A 118 12.60 17.09 -35.95
C GLY A 118 13.99 17.25 -35.36
N LYS A 119 14.99 17.26 -36.24
CA LYS A 119 16.40 17.55 -35.88
C LYS A 119 16.69 19.04 -35.76
N THR A 120 15.97 19.86 -36.54
CA THR A 120 16.08 21.32 -36.54
C THR A 120 15.23 21.92 -35.42
N ASN A 121 15.62 23.06 -34.87
CA ASN A 121 14.80 23.76 -33.88
C ASN A 121 13.49 24.25 -34.50
N PHE A 122 12.41 24.14 -33.73
CA PHE A 122 11.06 24.59 -34.06
C PHE A 122 10.37 25.00 -32.77
N ASP A 123 9.34 25.85 -32.87
CA ASP A 123 8.53 26.25 -31.73
C ASP A 123 7.18 25.54 -31.75
N LEU A 124 6.77 25.08 -30.56
CA LEU A 124 5.47 24.48 -30.34
C LEU A 124 4.50 25.54 -29.80
N GLN A 125 3.21 25.40 -30.16
CA GLN A 125 2.16 26.21 -29.55
C GLN A 125 2.24 26.10 -28.01
N PRO A 126 2.19 27.20 -27.24
CA PRO A 126 2.44 27.17 -25.79
C PRO A 126 1.56 26.19 -25.01
N LYS A 127 0.26 26.09 -25.34
CA LYS A 127 -0.69 25.16 -24.71
C LYS A 127 -0.28 23.71 -24.97
N LEU A 128 -0.03 23.36 -26.24
CA LEU A 128 0.42 22.03 -26.65
C LEU A 128 1.77 21.66 -26.03
N LYS A 129 2.72 22.60 -26.04
CA LYS A 129 4.04 22.47 -25.38
C LYS A 129 3.89 22.10 -23.91
N LYS A 130 3.02 22.81 -23.16
CA LYS A 130 2.78 22.53 -21.74
C LYS A 130 2.19 21.13 -21.52
N VAL A 131 1.22 20.72 -22.35
CA VAL A 131 0.55 19.41 -22.23
C VAL A 131 1.51 18.27 -22.57
N ILE A 132 2.28 18.38 -23.66
CA ILE A 132 3.28 17.36 -24.04
C ILE A 132 4.34 17.23 -22.94
N ARG A 133 4.86 18.35 -22.42
CA ARG A 133 5.87 18.32 -21.36
C ARG A 133 5.35 17.65 -20.08
N LYS A 134 4.17 18.08 -19.62
CA LYS A 134 3.55 17.53 -18.41
C LYS A 134 3.26 16.04 -18.57
N GLY A 135 2.65 15.64 -19.69
CA GLY A 135 2.29 14.24 -19.93
C GLY A 135 3.51 13.33 -20.10
N LEU A 136 4.53 13.75 -20.85
CA LEU A 136 5.75 12.94 -21.00
C LEU A 136 6.48 12.74 -19.67
N LEU A 137 6.62 13.81 -18.87
CA LEU A 137 7.21 13.75 -17.54
C LEU A 137 6.39 12.85 -16.61
N LYS A 138 5.07 13.00 -16.60
CA LYS A 138 4.15 12.19 -15.78
C LYS A 138 4.22 10.71 -16.17
N ALA A 139 4.20 10.38 -17.46
CA ALA A 139 4.34 9.02 -17.96
C ALA A 139 5.68 8.40 -17.50
N ALA A 140 6.79 9.13 -17.67
CA ALA A 140 8.11 8.60 -17.32
C ALA A 140 8.29 8.40 -15.80
N LYS A 141 7.88 9.38 -14.98
CA LYS A 141 8.01 9.29 -13.52
C LYS A 141 7.11 8.24 -12.90
N THR A 142 5.85 8.18 -13.30
CA THR A 142 4.86 7.26 -12.68
C THR A 142 5.17 5.79 -12.97
N THR A 143 5.63 5.50 -14.19
CA THR A 143 5.93 4.13 -14.61
C THR A 143 7.34 3.67 -14.28
N GLY A 144 8.28 4.59 -14.02
CA GLY A 144 9.71 4.28 -13.97
C GLY A 144 10.27 3.95 -15.36
N ALA A 145 9.83 4.68 -16.39
CA ALA A 145 10.26 4.44 -17.76
C ALA A 145 11.66 5.01 -18.05
N TRP A 146 12.36 4.38 -18.98
CA TRP A 146 13.51 5.00 -19.64
C TRP A 146 13.04 5.82 -20.85
N VAL A 147 13.60 7.01 -21.03
CA VAL A 147 13.30 7.89 -22.17
C VAL A 147 14.49 7.95 -23.12
N PHE A 148 14.33 7.42 -24.33
CA PHE A 148 15.34 7.45 -25.38
C PHE A 148 15.11 8.64 -26.31
N THR A 149 16.18 9.37 -26.61
CA THR A 149 16.17 10.50 -27.56
C THR A 149 17.45 10.52 -28.40
N ALA A 150 17.59 11.51 -29.29
CA ALA A 150 18.84 11.73 -30.04
C ALA A 150 19.98 12.34 -29.20
N GLY A 151 19.72 12.81 -27.98
CA GLY A 151 20.73 13.40 -27.07
C GLY A 151 21.29 14.78 -27.46
N THR A 152 21.10 15.25 -28.69
CA THR A 152 21.59 16.57 -29.15
C THR A 152 20.73 17.72 -28.64
N ASN A 153 21.31 18.91 -28.46
CA ASN A 153 20.60 20.10 -27.98
C ASN A 153 19.86 20.84 -29.11
N THR A 154 19.13 20.10 -29.94
CA THR A 154 18.40 20.63 -31.10
C THR A 154 17.04 19.95 -31.26
N GLY A 155 16.11 20.67 -31.90
CA GLY A 155 14.80 20.16 -32.32
C GLY A 155 13.98 19.54 -31.19
N VAL A 156 13.40 18.37 -31.45
CA VAL A 156 12.52 17.68 -30.49
C VAL A 156 13.24 17.38 -29.17
N THR A 157 14.51 17.00 -29.22
CA THR A 157 15.30 16.64 -28.04
C THR A 157 15.44 17.80 -27.07
N ARG A 158 15.48 19.04 -27.57
CA ARG A 158 15.47 20.24 -26.72
C ARG A 158 14.17 20.34 -25.93
N HIS A 159 13.02 20.17 -26.60
CA HIS A 159 11.70 20.24 -25.94
C HIS A 159 11.51 19.12 -24.92
N VAL A 160 11.98 17.90 -25.22
CA VAL A 160 11.97 16.76 -24.30
C VAL A 160 12.91 16.99 -23.13
N GLY A 161 14.15 17.43 -23.37
CA GLY A 161 15.09 17.72 -22.29
C GLY A 161 14.54 18.75 -21.30
N GLU A 162 13.92 19.82 -21.80
CA GLU A 162 13.22 20.80 -20.95
C GLU A 162 11.97 20.23 -20.25
N ALA A 163 11.34 19.17 -20.78
CA ALA A 163 10.21 18.48 -20.14
C ALA A 163 10.65 17.62 -18.95
N LEU A 164 11.81 16.98 -19.07
CA LEU A 164 12.30 15.99 -18.11
C LEU A 164 12.93 16.63 -16.85
N VAL A 165 13.03 17.96 -16.82
CA VAL A 165 13.49 18.72 -15.65
C VAL A 165 12.30 19.27 -14.89
N THR A 166 12.27 19.00 -13.58
CA THR A 166 11.35 19.66 -12.63
C THR A 166 12.19 20.48 -11.66
N GLU A 167 11.74 21.66 -11.24
CA GLU A 167 12.46 22.50 -10.26
C GLU A 167 12.74 21.74 -8.94
N SER A 168 11.87 20.80 -8.56
CA SER A 168 12.05 19.89 -7.41
C SER A 168 13.08 18.77 -7.64
N ALA A 169 13.30 18.33 -8.88
CA ALA A 169 14.24 17.24 -9.22
C ALA A 169 15.72 17.64 -9.11
N ILE A 170 16.00 18.93 -8.89
CA ILE A 170 17.36 19.45 -8.62
C ILE A 170 17.74 19.23 -7.14
N ARG A 171 16.74 19.12 -6.23
CA ARG A 171 16.96 18.99 -4.78
C ARG A 171 16.92 17.53 -4.29
N GLU A 172 16.16 16.66 -4.93
CA GLU A 172 16.01 15.24 -4.55
C GLU A 172 16.75 14.32 -5.53
N ARG A 173 17.70 13.51 -5.04
CA ARG A 173 18.37 12.46 -5.85
C ARG A 173 17.44 11.30 -6.19
N SER A 174 16.44 11.03 -5.34
CA SER A 174 15.42 9.99 -5.55
C SER A 174 14.33 10.54 -6.48
N GLY A 175 14.14 9.95 -7.66
CA GLY A 175 13.08 10.36 -8.60
C GLY A 175 13.53 11.12 -9.87
N ARG A 176 14.83 11.14 -10.19
CA ARG A 176 15.31 11.64 -11.49
C ARG A 176 14.96 10.65 -12.61
N VAL A 177 14.29 11.14 -13.66
CA VAL A 177 13.92 10.30 -14.82
C VAL A 177 15.19 9.85 -15.56
N VAL A 178 15.26 8.56 -15.89
CA VAL A 178 16.34 7.99 -16.70
C VAL A 178 16.13 8.40 -18.16
N SER A 179 17.08 9.16 -18.69
CA SER A 179 17.04 9.78 -20.02
C SER A 179 18.34 9.50 -20.77
N VAL A 180 18.25 8.66 -21.80
CA VAL A 180 19.40 8.18 -22.59
C VAL A 180 19.41 8.87 -23.95
N GLY A 181 20.44 9.66 -24.19
CA GLY A 181 20.70 10.28 -25.49
C GLY A 181 21.58 9.39 -26.36
N VAL A 182 21.04 8.91 -27.49
CA VAL A 182 21.82 8.14 -28.48
C VAL A 182 22.19 9.08 -29.63
N ALA A 183 23.44 9.55 -29.63
CA ALA A 183 23.92 10.59 -30.53
C ALA A 183 25.09 10.08 -31.39
N PRO A 184 25.23 10.48 -32.66
CA PRO A 184 26.39 10.08 -33.45
C PRO A 184 27.64 10.86 -33.04
N TRP A 185 28.74 10.18 -32.73
CA TRP A 185 30.02 10.79 -32.31
C TRP A 185 30.53 11.86 -33.28
N GLY A 186 30.39 11.59 -34.58
CA GLY A 186 30.88 12.45 -35.66
C GLY A 186 30.23 13.82 -35.76
N VAL A 187 29.07 14.05 -35.14
CA VAL A 187 28.35 15.34 -35.21
C VAL A 187 28.48 16.19 -33.95
N ILE A 188 29.10 15.66 -32.90
CA ILE A 188 29.15 16.31 -31.59
C ILE A 188 30.17 17.44 -31.59
N GLU A 189 29.74 18.61 -31.11
CA GLU A 189 30.58 19.78 -30.92
C GLU A 189 31.55 19.56 -29.76
N LYS A 190 32.82 19.97 -29.95
CA LYS A 190 33.93 19.77 -29.00
C LYS A 190 34.19 18.30 -28.61
N ARG A 191 33.93 17.35 -29.51
CA ARG A 191 34.18 15.91 -29.25
C ARG A 191 35.61 15.56 -28.84
N GLN A 192 36.60 16.38 -29.20
CA GLN A 192 38.00 16.14 -28.81
C GLN A 192 38.21 16.28 -27.29
N ASP A 193 37.43 17.15 -26.63
CA ASP A 193 37.50 17.36 -25.18
C ASP A 193 36.93 16.16 -24.40
N LEU A 194 36.09 15.36 -25.05
CA LEU A 194 35.47 14.14 -24.53
C LEU A 194 36.41 12.92 -24.59
N ILE A 195 37.59 13.05 -25.20
CA ILE A 195 38.56 11.95 -25.24
C ILE A 195 39.26 11.87 -23.88
N GLY A 196 39.18 10.70 -23.27
CA GLY A 196 39.66 10.43 -21.92
C GLY A 196 39.07 9.11 -21.39
N ARG A 197 39.88 8.38 -20.63
CA ARG A 197 39.48 7.13 -19.97
C ARG A 197 38.96 7.45 -18.58
N ASN A 198 37.67 7.20 -18.35
CA ASN A 198 36.97 7.48 -17.10
C ASN A 198 37.22 8.90 -16.56
N LYS A 199 37.07 9.91 -17.44
CA LYS A 199 37.37 11.31 -17.14
C LYS A 199 36.11 12.10 -16.85
N ASP A 200 36.17 12.97 -15.85
CA ASP A 200 35.18 14.03 -15.63
C ASP A 200 35.49 15.20 -16.58
N VAL A 201 34.58 15.48 -17.50
CA VAL A 201 34.77 16.47 -18.57
C VAL A 201 33.80 17.64 -18.38
N PRO A 202 34.29 18.87 -18.15
CA PRO A 202 33.45 20.05 -18.13
C PRO A 202 32.97 20.37 -19.55
N TYR A 203 31.65 20.38 -19.76
CA TYR A 203 31.04 20.56 -21.08
C TYR A 203 30.14 21.79 -21.12
N HIS A 204 30.33 22.63 -22.13
CA HIS A 204 29.51 23.82 -22.33
C HIS A 204 28.52 23.57 -23.46
N PRO A 205 27.19 23.51 -23.20
CA PRO A 205 26.18 23.16 -24.18
C PRO A 205 25.80 24.34 -25.09
N MET A 206 26.79 24.94 -25.74
CA MET A 206 26.64 26.08 -26.63
C MET A 206 26.68 25.61 -28.08
N ASN A 207 25.60 25.83 -28.82
CA ASN A 207 25.61 25.61 -30.28
C ASN A 207 26.22 26.84 -30.95
N SER A 208 27.28 26.66 -31.73
CA SER A 208 27.82 27.75 -32.56
C SER A 208 27.06 27.86 -33.89
N PRO A 209 26.50 29.03 -34.26
CA PRO A 209 25.78 29.21 -35.53
C PRO A 209 26.68 29.04 -36.76
N LYS A 210 28.01 29.11 -36.60
CA LYS A 210 28.99 28.88 -37.67
C LYS A 210 29.43 27.41 -37.77
N SER A 211 29.08 26.60 -36.79
CA SER A 211 29.49 25.20 -36.69
C SER A 211 28.46 24.28 -37.34
N LYS A 212 28.94 23.26 -38.07
CA LYS A 212 28.08 22.17 -38.58
C LYS A 212 27.83 21.08 -37.52
N PHE A 213 28.48 21.20 -36.37
CA PHE A 213 28.35 20.28 -35.24
C PHE A 213 27.29 20.78 -34.26
N VAL A 214 26.82 19.89 -33.39
CA VAL A 214 25.74 20.17 -32.43
C VAL A 214 26.19 19.83 -31.02
N ALA A 215 25.79 20.64 -30.04
CA ALA A 215 26.08 20.39 -28.65
C ALA A 215 25.19 19.28 -28.07
N LEU A 216 25.66 18.60 -27.03
CA LEU A 216 24.86 17.66 -26.24
C LEU A 216 23.85 18.40 -25.34
N ASN A 217 22.70 17.79 -25.09
CA ASN A 217 21.64 18.39 -24.28
C ASN A 217 21.87 18.18 -22.77
N LYS A 218 22.00 19.28 -22.02
CA LYS A 218 22.33 19.27 -20.58
C LYS A 218 21.33 18.59 -19.63
N HIS A 219 20.14 18.23 -20.11
CA HIS A 219 19.07 17.65 -19.30
C HIS A 219 19.01 16.11 -19.38
N HIS A 220 19.86 15.49 -20.20
CA HIS A 220 19.98 14.03 -20.25
C HIS A 220 20.89 13.52 -19.13
N THR A 221 20.66 12.28 -18.71
CA THR A 221 21.42 11.61 -17.63
C THR A 221 22.50 10.69 -18.16
N TYR A 222 22.28 10.12 -19.35
CA TYR A 222 23.18 9.15 -19.97
C TYR A 222 23.35 9.41 -21.46
N PHE A 223 24.54 9.15 -22.00
CA PHE A 223 24.87 9.33 -23.41
C PHE A 223 25.56 8.11 -24.01
N LEU A 224 25.00 7.62 -25.10
CA LEU A 224 25.59 6.61 -25.98
C LEU A 224 26.05 7.31 -27.25
N LEU A 225 27.36 7.50 -27.40
CA LEU A 225 27.96 8.23 -28.51
C LEU A 225 28.41 7.26 -29.60
N VAL A 226 27.60 7.14 -30.65
CA VAL A 226 27.71 6.09 -31.66
C VAL A 226 28.70 6.46 -32.76
N ASP A 227 29.68 5.61 -32.98
CA ASP A 227 30.79 5.85 -33.88
C ASP A 227 30.87 4.81 -35.00
N ASN A 228 30.80 5.28 -36.24
CA ASN A 228 31.04 4.49 -37.44
C ASN A 228 32.24 4.99 -38.26
N GLY A 229 33.07 5.88 -37.68
CA GLY A 229 34.21 6.51 -38.35
C GLY A 229 33.85 7.69 -39.27
N THR A 230 32.57 8.08 -39.37
CA THR A 230 32.17 9.27 -40.15
C THR A 230 32.16 10.54 -39.29
N VAL A 231 32.30 11.69 -39.96
CA VAL A 231 32.31 13.03 -39.36
C VAL A 231 31.30 13.91 -40.07
N GLY A 232 30.45 14.57 -39.28
CA GLY A 232 29.37 15.43 -39.79
C GLY A 232 28.20 14.68 -40.44
N LYS A 233 28.11 13.35 -40.27
CA LYS A 233 27.02 12.53 -40.80
C LYS A 233 26.16 11.94 -39.69
N TYR A 234 24.85 11.91 -39.93
CA TYR A 234 23.85 11.25 -39.09
C TYR A 234 23.45 9.90 -39.69
N GLY A 235 22.78 9.05 -38.89
CA GLY A 235 22.26 7.75 -39.31
C GLY A 235 22.78 6.55 -38.49
N PRO A 236 24.07 6.47 -38.12
CA PRO A 236 24.60 5.32 -37.36
C PRO A 236 23.88 5.08 -36.04
N GLU A 237 23.49 6.16 -35.38
CA GLU A 237 22.75 6.17 -34.13
C GLU A 237 21.38 5.49 -34.26
N LEU A 238 20.72 5.58 -35.41
CA LEU A 238 19.39 5.04 -35.64
C LEU A 238 19.42 3.51 -35.64
N ILE A 239 20.39 2.91 -36.34
CA ILE A 239 20.53 1.45 -36.45
C ILE A 239 20.82 0.85 -35.07
N LEU A 240 21.78 1.43 -34.34
CA LEU A 240 22.13 0.94 -33.01
C LEU A 240 20.96 1.10 -32.04
N ARG A 241 20.29 2.25 -32.06
CA ARG A 241 19.12 2.55 -31.21
C ARG A 241 18.00 1.53 -31.43
N ARG A 242 17.64 1.23 -32.68
CA ARG A 242 16.60 0.22 -32.98
C ARG A 242 16.99 -1.18 -32.50
N LYS A 243 18.25 -1.60 -32.70
CA LYS A 243 18.76 -2.88 -32.17
C LYS A 243 18.69 -2.96 -30.65
N LEU A 244 19.02 -1.86 -29.97
CA LEU A 244 18.95 -1.78 -28.51
C LEU A 244 17.51 -1.80 -28.00
N GLU A 245 16.61 -1.02 -28.60
CA GLU A 245 15.19 -1.01 -28.27
C GLU A 245 14.54 -2.39 -28.41
N ASN A 246 14.82 -3.10 -29.52
CA ASN A 246 14.33 -4.47 -29.74
C ASN A 246 14.95 -5.49 -28.76
N TYR A 247 16.18 -5.27 -28.31
CA TYR A 247 16.78 -6.12 -27.29
C TYR A 247 16.16 -5.88 -25.91
N ILE A 248 15.88 -4.62 -25.56
CA ILE A 248 15.20 -4.25 -24.31
C ILE A 248 13.76 -4.77 -24.30
N SER A 249 13.05 -4.72 -25.43
CA SER A 249 11.66 -5.19 -25.52
C SER A 249 11.49 -6.68 -25.23
N LYS A 250 12.57 -7.46 -25.32
CA LYS A 250 12.60 -8.91 -25.03
C LYS A 250 12.97 -9.22 -23.58
N GLN A 251 13.41 -8.23 -22.82
CA GLN A 251 13.72 -8.41 -21.40
C GLN A 251 12.43 -8.56 -20.60
N ARG A 252 12.46 -9.37 -19.56
CA ARG A 252 11.32 -9.59 -18.68
C ARG A 252 11.38 -8.66 -17.48
N ILE A 253 10.26 -8.04 -17.17
CA ILE A 253 10.07 -7.27 -15.96
C ILE A 253 10.03 -8.25 -14.78
N GLU A 254 10.69 -7.92 -13.67
CA GLU A 254 10.67 -8.68 -12.41
C GLU A 254 9.32 -8.53 -11.67
N THR A 255 8.21 -8.78 -12.35
CA THR A 255 6.86 -8.87 -11.75
C THR A 255 6.34 -10.30 -11.83
N ARG A 256 5.39 -10.63 -10.94
CA ARG A 256 4.64 -11.90 -10.99
C ARG A 256 3.87 -11.93 -12.32
N GLY A 257 4.42 -12.62 -13.31
CA GLY A 257 3.91 -12.65 -14.69
C GLY A 257 5.00 -12.55 -15.75
N GLY A 258 6.18 -11.99 -15.42
CA GLY A 258 7.33 -11.99 -16.32
C GLY A 258 7.06 -11.36 -17.69
N LEU A 259 6.27 -10.28 -17.72
CA LEU A 259 5.90 -9.59 -18.94
C LEU A 259 7.12 -8.95 -19.60
N ALA A 260 7.14 -8.95 -20.92
CA ALA A 260 8.19 -8.31 -21.70
C ALA A 260 8.12 -6.77 -21.54
N THR A 261 9.26 -6.08 -21.52
CA THR A 261 9.27 -4.62 -21.38
C THR A 261 8.55 -3.96 -22.57
N PRO A 262 7.44 -3.25 -22.35
CA PRO A 262 6.72 -2.57 -23.42
C PRO A 262 7.55 -1.39 -23.96
N VAL A 263 7.50 -1.20 -25.28
CA VAL A 263 8.15 -0.07 -25.97
C VAL A 263 7.09 0.75 -26.67
N VAL A 264 7.18 2.07 -26.58
CA VAL A 264 6.28 3.00 -27.25
C VAL A 264 7.07 4.12 -27.93
N CYS A 265 6.70 4.45 -29.16
CA CYS A 265 7.29 5.54 -29.91
C CYS A 265 6.41 6.79 -29.85
N VAL A 266 6.98 7.94 -29.47
CA VAL A 266 6.27 9.23 -29.48
C VAL A 266 6.86 10.11 -30.56
N VAL A 267 6.02 10.57 -31.49
CA VAL A 267 6.40 11.40 -32.63
C VAL A 267 5.94 12.83 -32.38
N ILE A 268 6.91 13.74 -32.33
CA ILE A 268 6.67 15.18 -32.22
C ILE A 268 7.33 15.83 -33.43
N GLU A 269 6.51 16.41 -34.29
CA GLU A 269 6.93 17.02 -35.55
C GLU A 269 7.70 16.00 -36.44
N GLY A 270 8.86 16.36 -37.03
CA GLY A 270 9.68 15.42 -37.79
C GLY A 270 9.78 15.67 -39.30
N GLY A 271 10.72 14.95 -39.93
CA GLY A 271 11.01 15.03 -41.36
C GLY A 271 10.69 13.72 -42.10
N PRO A 272 11.12 13.58 -43.37
CA PRO A 272 10.93 12.35 -44.14
C PRO A 272 11.53 11.11 -43.46
N GLN A 273 12.68 11.27 -42.78
CA GLN A 273 13.30 10.17 -42.03
C GLN A 273 12.50 9.75 -40.79
N THR A 274 11.67 10.64 -40.23
CA THR A 274 10.78 10.31 -39.12
C THR A 274 9.67 9.37 -39.61
N ILE A 275 9.12 9.61 -40.80
CA ILE A 275 8.10 8.72 -41.41
C ILE A 275 8.67 7.32 -41.66
N ARG A 276 9.91 7.22 -42.17
CA ARG A 276 10.59 5.92 -42.35
C ARG A 276 10.80 5.18 -41.04
N GLN A 277 11.19 5.89 -39.99
CA GLN A 277 11.31 5.27 -38.66
C GLN A 277 9.95 4.81 -38.13
N VAL A 278 8.89 5.60 -38.31
CA VAL A 278 7.53 5.17 -37.95
C VAL A 278 7.15 3.89 -38.69
N LEU A 279 7.45 3.80 -39.99
CA LEU A 279 7.24 2.59 -40.78
C LEU A 279 8.01 1.40 -40.18
N GLU A 280 9.29 1.58 -39.83
CA GLU A 280 10.11 0.57 -39.17
C GLU A 280 9.56 0.15 -37.79
N TYR A 281 8.93 1.05 -37.02
CA TYR A 281 8.31 0.70 -35.73
C TYR A 281 7.04 -0.14 -35.90
N VAL A 282 6.15 0.25 -36.81
CA VAL A 282 4.85 -0.44 -37.00
C VAL A 282 4.98 -1.75 -37.79
N THR A 283 6.09 -1.95 -38.50
CA THR A 283 6.39 -3.20 -39.23
C THR A 283 7.34 -4.14 -38.49
N ASP A 284 7.84 -3.73 -37.31
CA ASP A 284 8.75 -4.53 -36.50
C ASP A 284 8.09 -5.81 -35.96
N SER A 285 8.91 -6.73 -35.46
CA SER A 285 8.47 -7.96 -34.80
C SER A 285 9.15 -8.12 -33.42
N PRO A 286 8.43 -7.89 -32.31
CA PRO A 286 7.04 -7.44 -32.22
C PRO A 286 6.85 -5.97 -32.65
N PRO A 287 5.67 -5.57 -33.15
CA PRO A 287 5.42 -4.20 -33.57
C PRO A 287 5.43 -3.24 -32.38
N VAL A 288 5.88 -2.01 -32.62
CA VAL A 288 5.92 -0.94 -31.61
C VAL A 288 4.80 0.07 -31.87
N PRO A 289 3.90 0.32 -30.90
CA PRO A 289 2.89 1.36 -31.02
C PRO A 289 3.52 2.76 -31.14
N VAL A 290 2.91 3.59 -31.98
CA VAL A 290 3.37 4.94 -32.31
C VAL A 290 2.29 5.95 -31.95
N ILE A 291 2.67 6.96 -31.20
CA ILE A 291 1.81 8.07 -30.80
C ILE A 291 2.23 9.30 -31.57
N VAL A 292 1.31 9.80 -32.39
CA VAL A 292 1.53 10.98 -33.23
C VAL A 292 0.86 12.17 -32.57
N CYS A 293 1.66 13.16 -32.17
CA CYS A 293 1.17 14.40 -31.57
C CYS A 293 0.71 15.36 -32.69
N ASP A 294 -0.60 15.45 -32.90
CA ASP A 294 -1.23 16.34 -33.88
C ASP A 294 -1.04 17.82 -33.52
N GLY A 295 -0.85 18.68 -34.51
CA GLY A 295 -0.58 20.10 -34.35
C GLY A 295 0.86 20.42 -33.93
N THR A 296 1.77 19.45 -34.04
CA THR A 296 3.21 19.67 -33.81
C THR A 296 3.98 20.01 -35.07
N GLY A 297 3.40 19.80 -36.26
CA GLY A 297 3.96 20.21 -37.55
C GLY A 297 4.52 19.06 -38.39
N ARG A 298 4.78 19.38 -39.67
CA ARG A 298 5.52 18.56 -40.64
C ARG A 298 5.07 17.09 -40.69
N ALA A 299 5.95 16.12 -40.37
CA ALA A 299 5.66 14.69 -40.47
C ALA A 299 4.50 14.24 -39.57
N ALA A 300 4.41 14.77 -38.34
CA ALA A 300 3.35 14.40 -37.40
C ALA A 300 1.97 14.79 -37.93
N ASP A 301 1.81 16.00 -38.46
CA ASP A 301 0.53 16.48 -39.00
C ASP A 301 0.12 15.72 -40.27
N ILE A 302 1.08 15.36 -41.13
CA ILE A 302 0.80 14.54 -42.32
C ILE A 302 0.33 13.14 -41.90
N LEU A 303 1.00 12.49 -40.94
CA LEU A 303 0.58 11.20 -40.42
C LEU A 303 -0.80 11.28 -39.76
N ALA A 304 -1.07 12.31 -38.95
CA ALA A 304 -2.34 12.55 -38.30
C ALA A 304 -3.48 12.82 -39.31
N PHE A 305 -3.19 13.59 -40.36
CA PHE A 305 -4.09 13.87 -41.46
C PHE A 305 -4.45 12.58 -42.18
N VAL A 306 -3.48 11.84 -42.71
CA VAL A 306 -3.74 10.59 -43.46
C VAL A 306 -4.46 9.56 -42.59
N HIS A 307 -4.06 9.43 -41.32
CA HIS A 307 -4.75 8.56 -40.35
C HIS A 307 -6.24 8.91 -40.18
N LYS A 308 -6.60 10.20 -40.19
CA LYS A 308 -8.00 10.64 -40.10
C LYS A 308 -8.81 10.20 -41.33
N TYR A 309 -8.24 10.24 -42.54
CA TYR A 309 -8.97 9.86 -43.76
C TYR A 309 -9.06 8.35 -43.98
N THR A 310 -8.10 7.57 -43.48
CA THR A 310 -8.25 6.10 -43.47
C THR A 310 -9.39 5.63 -42.58
N CYS A 311 -9.83 6.44 -41.61
CA CYS A 311 -10.94 6.08 -40.73
C CYS A 311 -12.26 5.89 -41.47
N SER A 312 -12.45 6.60 -42.58
CA SER A 312 -13.67 6.58 -43.39
C SER A 312 -13.61 5.58 -44.57
N GLY A 313 -12.56 4.75 -44.63
CA GLY A 313 -12.31 3.76 -45.69
C GLY A 313 -11.12 4.13 -46.59
N LEU A 314 -10.29 3.14 -46.95
CA LEU A 314 -9.07 3.33 -47.78
C LEU A 314 -9.36 4.00 -49.14
N ASN A 315 -10.57 3.83 -49.69
CA ASN A 315 -10.97 4.36 -51.00
C ASN A 315 -11.04 5.90 -51.04
N MET A 316 -11.23 6.59 -49.90
CA MET A 316 -11.24 8.06 -49.86
C MET A 316 -9.85 8.69 -49.99
N ILE A 317 -8.78 7.94 -49.69
CA ILE A 317 -7.40 8.46 -49.80
C ILE A 317 -6.94 8.46 -51.24
N GLU A 318 -7.39 7.51 -52.06
CA GLU A 318 -7.10 7.52 -53.50
C GLU A 318 -7.65 8.78 -54.18
N GLY A 319 -8.82 9.27 -53.75
CA GLY A 319 -9.40 10.54 -54.22
C GLY A 319 -8.68 11.81 -53.74
N ASN A 320 -7.96 11.76 -52.61
CA ASN A 320 -7.19 12.88 -52.05
C ASN A 320 -5.67 12.71 -52.21
N ARG A 321 -5.24 11.75 -53.04
CA ARG A 321 -3.84 11.39 -53.26
C ARG A 321 -3.01 12.60 -53.69
N GLU A 322 -3.49 13.34 -54.68
CA GLU A 322 -2.81 14.52 -55.22
C GLU A 322 -2.63 15.59 -54.15
N THR A 323 -3.64 15.81 -53.30
CA THR A 323 -3.56 16.77 -52.19
C THR A 323 -2.46 16.42 -51.19
N VAL A 324 -2.33 15.14 -50.83
CA VAL A 324 -1.30 14.69 -49.89
C VAL A 324 0.09 14.75 -50.52
N ILE A 325 0.23 14.39 -51.80
CA ILE A 325 1.51 14.50 -52.53
C ILE A 325 1.94 15.97 -52.61
N LEU A 326 1.04 16.89 -52.99
CA LEU A 326 1.31 18.33 -53.01
C LEU A 326 1.70 18.85 -51.61
N ALA A 327 1.07 18.35 -50.56
CA ALA A 327 1.45 18.69 -49.18
C ALA A 327 2.86 18.17 -48.84
N LEU A 328 3.21 16.94 -49.23
CA LEU A 328 4.55 16.36 -49.04
C LEU A 328 5.63 17.13 -49.80
N GLU A 329 5.37 17.52 -51.04
CA GLU A 329 6.25 18.36 -51.85
C GLU A 329 6.53 19.69 -51.17
N ARG A 330 5.47 20.40 -50.72
CA ARG A 330 5.60 21.70 -50.07
C ARG A 330 6.26 21.64 -48.69
N VAL A 331 5.89 20.66 -47.87
CA VAL A 331 6.35 20.56 -46.46
C VAL A 331 7.81 20.13 -46.37
N PHE A 332 8.26 19.26 -47.29
CA PHE A 332 9.60 18.67 -47.24
C PHE A 332 10.54 19.12 -48.37
N ASP A 333 10.08 20.01 -49.26
CA ASP A 333 10.84 20.48 -50.44
C ASP A 333 11.35 19.30 -51.29
N LEU A 334 10.43 18.38 -51.62
CA LEU A 334 10.71 17.16 -52.36
C LEU A 334 10.28 17.28 -53.82
N ARG A 335 11.00 16.57 -54.70
CA ARG A 335 10.53 16.35 -56.09
C ARG A 335 9.33 15.40 -56.09
N THR A 336 8.45 15.52 -57.08
CA THR A 336 7.25 14.68 -57.23
C THR A 336 7.53 13.19 -57.11
N SER A 337 8.55 12.67 -57.79
CA SER A 337 8.91 11.25 -57.70
C SER A 337 9.39 10.79 -56.31
N GLN A 338 9.93 11.71 -55.50
CA GLN A 338 10.31 11.43 -54.12
C GLN A 338 9.11 11.55 -53.18
N ALA A 339 8.23 12.52 -53.41
CA ALA A 339 6.98 12.70 -52.68
C ALA A 339 6.04 11.50 -52.88
N GLU A 340 5.94 10.95 -54.10
CA GLU A 340 5.18 9.73 -54.39
C GLU A 340 5.70 8.51 -53.62
N LYS A 341 7.02 8.34 -53.55
CA LYS A 341 7.64 7.26 -52.76
C LYS A 341 7.34 7.44 -51.27
N LEU A 342 7.48 8.65 -50.75
CA LEU A 342 7.19 8.95 -49.35
C LEU A 342 5.71 8.80 -49.03
N PHE A 343 4.81 9.14 -49.96
CA PHE A 343 3.37 8.89 -49.83
C PHE A 343 3.06 7.40 -49.70
N ALA A 344 3.72 6.55 -50.48
CA ALA A 344 3.58 5.10 -50.36
C ALA A 344 4.04 4.59 -48.98
N GLU A 345 5.15 5.12 -48.44
CA GLU A 345 5.61 4.83 -47.07
C GLU A 345 4.57 5.28 -46.02
N VAL A 346 4.02 6.49 -46.14
CA VAL A 346 2.97 7.00 -45.24
C VAL A 346 1.73 6.11 -45.25
N LEU A 347 1.28 5.69 -46.44
CA LEU A 347 0.13 4.81 -46.57
C LEU A 347 0.38 3.45 -45.91
N GLN A 348 1.60 2.91 -46.02
CA GLN A 348 1.98 1.68 -45.32
C GLN A 348 1.96 1.83 -43.81
N CYS A 349 2.42 2.96 -43.26
CA CYS A 349 2.33 3.23 -41.82
C CYS A 349 0.88 3.13 -41.34
N VAL A 350 -0.02 3.84 -42.03
CA VAL A 350 -1.42 4.00 -41.61
C VAL A 350 -2.27 2.74 -41.87
N ARG A 351 -1.84 1.84 -42.76
CA ARG A 351 -2.47 0.51 -42.92
C ARG A 351 -2.46 -0.30 -41.62
N LYS A 352 -1.49 -0.10 -40.73
CA LYS A 352 -1.43 -0.71 -39.40
C LYS A 352 -2.08 0.20 -38.35
N ARG A 353 -3.35 0.54 -38.57
CA ARG A 353 -4.08 1.55 -37.80
C ARG A 353 -4.07 1.31 -36.29
N ASP A 354 -4.25 0.06 -35.85
CA ASP A 354 -4.32 -0.31 -34.43
C ASP A 354 -3.03 0.04 -33.66
N LEU A 355 -1.90 0.24 -34.36
CA LEU A 355 -0.62 0.61 -33.78
C LEU A 355 -0.37 2.13 -33.77
N ILE A 356 -1.18 2.93 -34.49
CA ILE A 356 -1.00 4.38 -34.57
C ILE A 356 -2.10 5.07 -33.78
N THR A 357 -1.72 5.76 -32.70
CA THR A 357 -2.62 6.58 -31.90
C THR A 357 -2.34 8.06 -32.15
N VAL A 358 -3.32 8.81 -32.62
CA VAL A 358 -3.18 10.25 -32.85
C VAL A 358 -3.62 11.02 -31.60
N PHE A 359 -2.67 11.63 -30.91
CA PHE A 359 -2.96 12.52 -29.80
C PHE A 359 -3.35 13.90 -30.33
N ARG A 360 -4.61 14.28 -30.10
CA ARG A 360 -5.12 15.63 -30.39
C ARG A 360 -5.37 16.38 -29.10
N LEU A 361 -4.97 17.64 -29.07
CA LEU A 361 -5.23 18.52 -27.93
C LEU A 361 -6.75 18.75 -27.78
N LYS A 362 -7.35 18.17 -26.75
CA LYS A 362 -8.73 18.42 -26.31
C LYS A 362 -8.73 18.94 -24.87
N GLU A 363 -9.84 19.49 -24.41
CA GLU A 363 -9.98 19.80 -22.99
C GLU A 363 -9.94 18.50 -22.16
N GLY A 364 -9.14 18.50 -21.10
CA GLY A 364 -8.92 17.31 -20.26
C GLY A 364 -8.00 16.23 -20.84
N SER A 365 -7.52 16.33 -22.09
CA SER A 365 -6.67 15.30 -22.68
C SER A 365 -5.27 15.28 -22.05
N GLU A 366 -4.86 14.14 -21.51
CA GLU A 366 -3.52 13.92 -20.98
C GLU A 366 -2.70 12.99 -21.88
N LEU A 367 -1.48 13.41 -22.25
CA LEU A 367 -0.61 12.63 -23.14
C LEU A 367 -0.17 11.31 -22.48
N ASP A 368 0.06 11.27 -21.16
CA ASP A 368 0.43 10.04 -20.46
C ASP A 368 -0.68 8.98 -20.54
N GLN A 369 -1.94 9.37 -20.42
CA GLN A 369 -3.04 8.42 -20.58
C GLN A 369 -3.08 7.83 -21.99
N SER A 370 -2.86 8.67 -23.01
CA SER A 370 -2.77 8.21 -24.40
C SER A 370 -1.56 7.30 -24.65
N ILE A 371 -0.45 7.52 -23.93
CA ILE A 371 0.71 6.64 -23.99
C ILE A 371 0.40 5.25 -23.46
N LEU A 372 -0.21 5.19 -22.28
CA LEU A 372 -0.46 3.92 -21.61
C LEU A 372 -1.64 3.18 -22.24
N SER A 373 -2.70 3.87 -22.65
CA SER A 373 -3.81 3.22 -23.36
C SER A 373 -3.36 2.67 -24.71
N ALA A 374 -2.55 3.40 -25.50
CA ALA A 374 -2.03 2.88 -26.76
C ALA A 374 -1.25 1.57 -26.59
N LEU A 375 -0.46 1.45 -25.52
CA LEU A 375 0.28 0.22 -25.21
C LEU A 375 -0.65 -0.96 -24.90
N LEU A 376 -1.71 -0.74 -24.11
CA LEU A 376 -2.66 -1.79 -23.75
C LEU A 376 -3.40 -2.35 -24.98
N HIS A 377 -3.84 -1.48 -25.89
CA HIS A 377 -4.57 -1.92 -27.10
C HIS A 377 -3.64 -2.54 -28.15
N ALA A 378 -2.44 -1.97 -28.34
CA ALA A 378 -1.54 -2.38 -29.41
C ALA A 378 -0.91 -3.76 -29.18
N GLN A 379 -0.69 -4.14 -27.92
CA GLN A 379 -0.01 -5.39 -27.57
C GLN A 379 -0.94 -6.62 -27.61
N ARG A 380 -2.25 -6.44 -27.85
CA ARG A 380 -3.27 -7.52 -27.88
C ARG A 380 -3.16 -8.48 -26.69
N LEU A 381 -2.84 -7.92 -25.52
CA LEU A 381 -2.67 -8.69 -24.29
C LEU A 381 -4.01 -9.16 -23.76
N ASN A 382 -4.02 -10.28 -23.05
CA ASN A 382 -5.22 -10.74 -22.37
C ASN A 382 -5.58 -9.79 -21.21
N PRO A 383 -6.86 -9.63 -20.81
CA PRO A 383 -7.25 -8.70 -19.75
C PRO A 383 -6.44 -8.83 -18.45
N PRO A 384 -6.09 -10.02 -17.94
CA PRO A 384 -5.24 -10.16 -16.75
C PRO A 384 -3.81 -9.60 -16.94
N GLU A 385 -3.24 -9.74 -18.14
CA GLU A 385 -1.92 -9.19 -18.46
C GLU A 385 -1.98 -7.66 -18.57
N GLN A 386 -3.07 -7.12 -19.14
CA GLN A 386 -3.34 -5.68 -19.16
C GLN A 386 -3.45 -5.11 -17.75
N LEU A 387 -4.15 -5.81 -16.85
CA LEU A 387 -4.26 -5.43 -15.44
C LEU A 387 -2.89 -5.48 -14.74
N SER A 388 -2.10 -6.52 -14.98
CA SER A 388 -0.74 -6.64 -14.44
C SER A 388 0.17 -5.50 -14.89
N LEU A 389 0.09 -5.07 -16.16
CA LEU A 389 0.81 -3.87 -16.64
C LEU A 389 0.33 -2.60 -15.95
N ALA A 390 -0.99 -2.39 -15.85
CA ALA A 390 -1.55 -1.20 -15.19
C ALA A 390 -1.11 -1.12 -13.71
N LEU A 391 -1.05 -2.26 -13.01
CA LEU A 391 -0.57 -2.38 -11.64
C LEU A 391 0.94 -2.10 -11.55
N THR A 392 1.72 -2.64 -12.49
CA THR A 392 3.17 -2.39 -12.60
C THR A 392 3.47 -0.90 -12.76
N TRP A 393 2.66 -0.21 -13.58
CA TRP A 393 2.72 1.22 -13.83
C TRP A 393 2.12 2.09 -12.73
N ASN A 394 1.42 1.50 -11.74
CA ASN A 394 0.68 2.21 -10.70
C ASN A 394 -0.37 3.20 -11.25
N ARG A 395 -1.13 2.79 -12.28
CA ARG A 395 -2.13 3.64 -12.94
C ARG A 395 -3.53 3.05 -12.86
N VAL A 396 -4.19 3.30 -11.73
CA VAL A 396 -5.56 2.84 -11.44
C VAL A 396 -6.59 3.48 -12.37
N ASP A 397 -6.38 4.72 -12.76
CA ASP A 397 -7.23 5.43 -13.72
C ASP A 397 -7.33 4.70 -15.06
N ILE A 398 -6.19 4.19 -15.56
CA ILE A 398 -6.14 3.39 -16.79
C ILE A 398 -6.81 2.04 -16.59
N ALA A 399 -6.55 1.35 -15.46
CA ALA A 399 -7.21 0.08 -15.17
C ALA A 399 -8.73 0.22 -15.12
N ARG A 400 -9.24 1.23 -14.42
CA ARG A 400 -10.68 1.50 -14.29
C ARG A 400 -11.35 1.82 -15.63
N SER A 401 -10.69 2.60 -16.49
CA SER A 401 -11.27 3.08 -17.75
C SER A 401 -11.14 2.11 -18.93
N HIS A 402 -10.04 1.34 -19.00
CA HIS A 402 -9.71 0.53 -20.18
C HIS A 402 -9.62 -0.97 -19.91
N VAL A 403 -9.44 -1.40 -18.65
CA VAL A 403 -9.28 -2.83 -18.32
C VAL A 403 -10.56 -3.41 -17.71
N PHE A 404 -11.19 -2.68 -16.79
CA PHE A 404 -12.48 -3.04 -16.18
C PHE A 404 -13.66 -2.45 -16.96
N SER A 405 -13.75 -2.75 -18.25
CA SER A 405 -14.93 -2.40 -19.07
C SER A 405 -16.08 -3.38 -18.80
N GLU A 406 -17.33 -2.93 -18.90
CA GLU A 406 -18.54 -3.73 -18.60
C GLU A 406 -18.66 -5.03 -19.43
N GLU A 407 -17.94 -5.11 -20.54
CA GLU A 407 -17.97 -6.25 -21.47
C GLU A 407 -17.07 -7.43 -21.05
N VAL A 408 -16.22 -7.29 -20.02
CA VAL A 408 -15.24 -8.31 -19.62
C VAL A 408 -15.67 -9.03 -18.35
N GLU A 409 -15.97 -10.33 -18.45
CA GLU A 409 -16.17 -11.20 -17.29
C GLU A 409 -14.83 -11.60 -16.67
N TRP A 410 -14.67 -11.34 -15.37
CA TRP A 410 -13.45 -11.65 -14.64
C TRP A 410 -13.56 -12.96 -13.86
N SER A 411 -12.56 -13.82 -14.03
CA SER A 411 -12.41 -14.99 -13.16
C SER A 411 -11.94 -14.54 -11.77
N GLN A 412 -12.49 -15.15 -10.71
CA GLN A 412 -12.06 -14.89 -9.33
C GLN A 412 -10.56 -15.15 -9.16
N SER A 413 -10.02 -16.21 -9.76
CA SER A 413 -8.58 -16.54 -9.68
C SER A 413 -7.68 -15.43 -10.24
N SER A 414 -8.10 -14.76 -11.32
CA SER A 414 -7.36 -13.66 -11.93
C SER A 414 -7.36 -12.42 -11.04
N LEU A 415 -8.51 -12.09 -10.44
CA LEU A 415 -8.65 -10.96 -9.53
C LEU A 415 -7.89 -11.20 -8.22
N GLU A 416 -7.92 -12.42 -7.71
CA GLU A 416 -7.15 -12.81 -6.53
C GLU A 416 -5.64 -12.68 -6.77
N GLN A 417 -5.14 -13.08 -7.95
CA GLN A 417 -3.73 -12.89 -8.27
C GLN A 417 -3.37 -11.39 -8.35
N ALA A 418 -4.21 -10.59 -9.00
CA ALA A 418 -4.02 -9.14 -9.05
C ALA A 418 -4.08 -8.50 -7.65
N MET A 419 -4.94 -9.00 -6.76
CA MET A 419 -5.02 -8.55 -5.36
C MET A 419 -3.71 -8.85 -4.61
N MET A 420 -3.16 -10.06 -4.79
CA MET A 420 -1.87 -10.41 -4.20
C MET A 420 -0.75 -9.49 -4.71
N ASP A 421 -0.71 -9.22 -6.02
CA ASP A 421 0.29 -8.34 -6.62
C ASP A 421 0.14 -6.88 -6.13
N ALA A 422 -1.10 -6.42 -5.91
CA ALA A 422 -1.38 -5.08 -5.41
C ALA A 422 -0.93 -4.92 -3.96
N LEU A 423 -1.19 -5.93 -3.11
CA LEU A 423 -0.74 -5.95 -1.71
C LEU A 423 0.80 -5.97 -1.62
N VAL A 424 1.46 -6.89 -2.33
CA VAL A 424 2.93 -7.01 -2.35
C VAL A 424 3.60 -5.68 -2.72
N ASN A 425 3.08 -5.00 -3.75
CA ASN A 425 3.65 -3.77 -4.28
C ASN A 425 3.13 -2.47 -3.63
N ASP A 426 2.37 -2.56 -2.53
CA ASP A 426 1.84 -1.42 -1.78
C ASP A 426 0.92 -0.49 -2.59
N ARG A 427 0.08 -1.07 -3.46
CA ARG A 427 -0.79 -0.34 -4.38
C ARG A 427 -2.20 -0.16 -3.81
N ILE A 428 -2.35 0.75 -2.84
CA ILE A 428 -3.59 1.00 -2.08
C ILE A 428 -4.81 1.22 -2.99
N GLU A 429 -4.68 2.08 -3.99
CA GLU A 429 -5.79 2.40 -4.90
C GLU A 429 -6.21 1.21 -5.79
N PHE A 430 -5.27 0.31 -6.11
CA PHE A 430 -5.61 -0.94 -6.80
C PHE A 430 -6.33 -1.91 -5.88
N VAL A 431 -5.95 -2.00 -4.60
CA VAL A 431 -6.66 -2.81 -3.61
C VAL A 431 -8.10 -2.33 -3.47
N LYS A 432 -8.34 -1.02 -3.35
CA LYS A 432 -9.69 -0.43 -3.35
C LYS A 432 -10.49 -0.81 -4.60
N LEU A 433 -9.90 -0.61 -5.77
CA LEU A 433 -10.53 -0.97 -7.05
C LEU A 433 -10.89 -2.46 -7.09
N LEU A 434 -9.99 -3.36 -6.69
CA LEU A 434 -10.24 -4.80 -6.72
C LEU A 434 -11.31 -5.24 -5.70
N LEU A 435 -11.40 -4.57 -4.54
CA LEU A 435 -12.51 -4.77 -3.60
C LEU A 435 -13.85 -4.32 -4.22
N GLU A 436 -13.88 -3.17 -4.92
CA GLU A 436 -15.07 -2.71 -5.66
C GLU A 436 -15.49 -3.68 -6.77
N GLN A 437 -14.53 -4.34 -7.43
CA GLN A 437 -14.79 -5.33 -8.49
C GLN A 437 -15.19 -6.73 -7.97
N GLY A 438 -15.35 -6.90 -6.65
CA GLY A 438 -15.93 -8.12 -6.07
C GLY A 438 -14.94 -9.18 -5.62
N VAL A 439 -13.70 -8.82 -5.27
CA VAL A 439 -12.77 -9.73 -4.57
C VAL A 439 -13.28 -10.00 -3.16
N ILE A 440 -13.56 -11.28 -2.85
CA ILE A 440 -14.04 -11.68 -1.53
C ILE A 440 -12.85 -12.07 -0.64
N MET A 441 -12.58 -11.25 0.39
CA MET A 441 -11.35 -11.35 1.18
C MET A 441 -11.22 -12.62 2.03
N ASN A 442 -12.33 -13.20 2.47
CA ASN A 442 -12.32 -14.46 3.25
C ASN A 442 -11.84 -15.66 2.41
N LYS A 443 -12.24 -15.72 1.14
CA LYS A 443 -11.79 -16.74 0.17
C LYS A 443 -10.39 -16.44 -0.35
N PHE A 444 -10.08 -15.16 -0.54
CA PHE A 444 -8.76 -14.73 -1.02
C PHE A 444 -7.66 -15.03 -0.01
N LEU A 445 -7.83 -14.65 1.27
CA LEU A 445 -6.75 -14.73 2.24
C LEU A 445 -6.58 -16.17 2.73
N THR A 446 -5.50 -16.81 2.29
CA THR A 446 -5.10 -18.14 2.77
C THR A 446 -3.82 -18.04 3.59
N ILE A 447 -3.52 -19.07 4.39
CA ILE A 447 -2.28 -19.13 5.18
C ILE A 447 -1.04 -18.94 4.27
N GLN A 448 -1.04 -19.56 3.09
CA GLN A 448 0.08 -19.47 2.15
C GLN A 448 0.28 -18.05 1.60
N ARG A 449 -0.81 -17.36 1.24
CA ARG A 449 -0.75 -15.97 0.76
C ARG A 449 -0.30 -15.03 1.88
N LEU A 450 -0.76 -15.23 3.11
CA LEU A 450 -0.35 -14.43 4.25
C LEU A 450 1.15 -14.61 4.57
N GLU A 451 1.66 -15.84 4.59
CA GLU A 451 3.11 -16.08 4.74
C GLU A 451 3.89 -15.45 3.60
N GLU A 452 3.38 -15.52 2.38
CA GLU A 452 4.01 -14.88 1.23
C GLU A 452 4.07 -13.35 1.38
N LEU A 453 3.02 -12.71 1.92
CA LEU A 453 3.01 -11.28 2.22
C LEU A 453 4.06 -10.90 3.28
N TYR A 454 4.20 -11.66 4.36
CA TYR A 454 5.22 -11.40 5.39
C TYR A 454 6.67 -11.62 4.90
N ASN A 455 6.85 -12.46 3.87
CA ASN A 455 8.16 -12.76 3.30
C ASN A 455 8.46 -11.99 1.99
N SER A 456 7.60 -11.06 1.61
CA SER A 456 7.83 -10.19 0.47
C SER A 456 9.06 -9.30 0.71
N LYS A 457 9.94 -9.22 -0.29
CA LYS A 457 11.09 -8.28 -0.29
C LYS A 457 10.69 -6.88 -0.76
N SER A 458 9.52 -6.75 -1.39
CA SER A 458 8.96 -5.47 -1.82
C SER A 458 8.35 -4.73 -0.62
N GLY A 459 8.56 -3.42 -0.53
CA GLY A 459 7.99 -2.55 0.51
C GLY A 459 9.05 -1.66 1.19
N PRO A 460 8.64 -0.83 2.16
CA PRO A 460 9.56 -0.03 2.95
C PRO A 460 10.45 -0.92 3.84
N SER A 461 11.61 -0.40 4.22
CA SER A 461 12.45 -1.02 5.25
C SER A 461 11.66 -1.12 6.56
N ASN A 462 11.69 -2.30 7.19
CA ASN A 462 10.93 -2.60 8.40
C ASN A 462 11.80 -3.31 9.45
N THR A 463 11.30 -3.32 10.69
CA THR A 463 12.00 -3.85 11.86
C THR A 463 11.70 -5.32 12.13
N LEU A 464 10.80 -5.95 11.37
CA LEU A 464 10.32 -7.32 11.62
C LEU A 464 11.46 -8.35 11.68
N ARG A 465 12.48 -8.21 10.83
CA ARG A 465 13.62 -9.13 10.80
C ARG A 465 14.44 -9.10 12.08
N TYR A 466 14.56 -7.94 12.73
CA TYR A 466 15.31 -7.78 13.98
C TYR A 466 14.52 -8.41 15.13
N ILE A 467 13.25 -8.04 15.27
CA ILE A 467 12.34 -8.58 16.30
C ILE A 467 12.24 -10.12 16.21
N MET A 468 12.24 -10.67 15.00
CA MET A 468 12.18 -12.11 14.80
C MET A 468 13.40 -12.84 15.42
N ARG A 469 14.58 -12.22 15.46
CA ARG A 469 15.79 -12.83 16.06
C ARG A 469 15.69 -12.95 17.58
N ASP A 470 14.95 -12.06 18.23
CA ASP A 470 14.78 -12.12 19.68
C ASP A 470 13.86 -13.25 20.09
N VAL A 471 12.83 -13.47 19.28
CA VAL A 471 11.82 -14.50 19.50
C VAL A 471 12.31 -15.88 19.08
N LYS A 472 13.16 -15.96 18.05
CA LYS A 472 13.73 -17.20 17.54
C LYS A 472 15.24 -17.07 17.38
N LYS A 473 15.97 -17.71 18.30
CA LYS A 473 17.44 -17.77 18.26
C LYS A 473 17.90 -18.67 17.09
N ASN A 474 18.95 -18.25 16.37
CA ASN A 474 19.61 -18.97 15.26
C ASN A 474 18.81 -19.09 13.95
N ILE A 475 18.46 -17.95 13.33
CA ILE A 475 17.76 -17.90 12.04
C ILE A 475 18.77 -17.88 10.86
N PRO A 476 18.70 -18.82 9.89
CA PRO A 476 19.48 -18.77 8.66
C PRO A 476 19.22 -17.50 7.82
N ARG A 477 20.19 -17.09 6.98
CA ARG A 477 20.07 -15.85 6.18
C ARG A 477 18.86 -15.85 5.22
N ASP A 478 18.46 -17.01 4.71
CA ASP A 478 17.34 -17.20 3.77
C ASP A 478 16.13 -17.91 4.41
N TYR A 479 15.94 -17.74 5.72
CA TYR A 479 14.79 -18.31 6.41
C TYR A 479 13.48 -17.62 6.00
N ARG A 480 12.43 -18.43 5.75
CA ARG A 480 11.08 -17.95 5.46
C ARG A 480 10.25 -17.97 6.75
N TYR A 481 9.72 -16.82 7.14
CA TYR A 481 8.89 -16.67 8.33
C TYR A 481 7.58 -17.43 8.18
N THR A 482 7.22 -18.22 9.20
CA THR A 482 5.90 -18.87 9.27
C THR A 482 4.90 -17.99 10.02
N VAL A 483 3.59 -18.19 9.81
CA VAL A 483 2.57 -17.44 10.57
C VAL A 483 2.68 -17.70 12.09
N ILE A 484 3.16 -18.87 12.49
CA ILE A 484 3.42 -19.19 13.90
C ILE A 484 4.55 -18.32 14.45
N ASP A 485 5.64 -18.15 13.70
CA ASP A 485 6.75 -17.25 14.09
C ASP A 485 6.22 -15.81 14.24
N ILE A 486 5.35 -15.36 13.34
CA ILE A 486 4.69 -14.04 13.44
C ILE A 486 3.81 -13.95 14.69
N GLY A 487 3.08 -15.01 15.04
CA GLY A 487 2.28 -15.05 16.27
C GLY A 487 3.11 -14.82 17.54
N LEU A 488 4.33 -15.35 17.58
CA LEU A 488 5.25 -15.13 18.70
C LEU A 488 5.77 -13.68 18.72
N VAL A 489 6.00 -13.06 17.56
CA VAL A 489 6.34 -11.63 17.46
C VAL A 489 5.18 -10.76 17.98
N ILE A 490 3.94 -11.07 17.61
CA ILE A 490 2.76 -10.34 18.11
C ILE A 490 2.67 -10.47 19.64
N ASN A 491 2.90 -11.65 20.20
CA ASN A 491 2.90 -11.84 21.66
C ASN A 491 3.96 -10.95 22.34
N LYS A 492 5.19 -10.90 21.82
CA LYS A 492 6.25 -10.02 22.33
C LYS A 492 5.83 -8.54 22.30
N LEU A 493 5.27 -8.08 21.18
CA LEU A 493 4.94 -6.66 20.99
C LEU A 493 3.69 -6.21 21.77
N MET A 494 2.70 -7.09 21.92
CA MET A 494 1.50 -6.79 22.70
C MET A 494 1.80 -6.83 24.21
N GLY A 495 2.61 -7.79 24.66
CA GLY A 495 2.98 -8.00 26.06
C GLY A 495 1.82 -8.46 26.95
N GLY A 496 2.12 -8.69 28.24
CA GLY A 496 1.15 -9.19 29.23
C GLY A 496 0.64 -10.60 28.92
N ALA A 497 -0.57 -10.95 29.39
CA ALA A 497 -1.22 -12.23 29.09
C ALA A 497 -1.78 -12.37 27.66
N TYR A 498 -1.41 -11.46 26.73
CA TYR A 498 -1.90 -11.51 25.36
C TYR A 498 -1.38 -12.76 24.62
N ARG A 499 -2.30 -13.51 24.01
CA ARG A 499 -1.97 -14.69 23.19
C ARG A 499 -2.60 -14.61 21.81
N ALA A 500 -1.77 -14.33 20.81
CA ALA A 500 -2.11 -14.31 19.40
C ALA A 500 -2.75 -15.62 18.95
N TYR A 501 -3.74 -15.51 18.07
CA TYR A 501 -4.51 -16.62 17.53
C TYR A 501 -3.63 -17.74 16.95
N TYR A 502 -2.56 -17.37 16.24
CA TYR A 502 -1.64 -18.31 15.59
C TYR A 502 -0.86 -19.23 16.54
N THR A 503 -0.73 -18.84 17.81
CA THR A 503 0.01 -19.62 18.83
C THR A 503 -0.88 -20.59 19.59
N ARG A 504 -2.19 -20.62 19.28
CA ARG A 504 -3.16 -21.50 19.95
C ARG A 504 -3.10 -22.92 19.39
N LYS A 505 -3.35 -23.92 20.26
CA LYS A 505 -3.31 -25.35 19.90
C LYS A 505 -4.24 -25.68 18.73
N LYS A 506 -5.45 -25.11 18.70
CA LYS A 506 -6.43 -25.28 17.62
C LYS A 506 -5.86 -24.88 16.25
N PHE A 507 -5.30 -23.68 16.14
CA PHE A 507 -4.71 -23.18 14.89
C PHE A 507 -3.49 -24.01 14.47
N ARG A 508 -2.63 -24.41 15.42
CA ARG A 508 -1.44 -25.22 15.13
C ARG A 508 -1.79 -26.56 14.49
N THR A 509 -2.83 -27.24 14.97
CA THR A 509 -3.31 -28.49 14.35
C THR A 509 -3.78 -28.27 12.91
N VAL A 510 -4.51 -27.17 12.66
CA VAL A 510 -4.95 -26.81 11.30
C VAL A 510 -3.77 -26.48 10.38
N TYR A 511 -2.81 -25.70 10.88
CA TYR A 511 -1.59 -25.34 10.15
C TYR A 511 -0.79 -26.59 9.74
N GLU A 512 -0.53 -27.50 10.68
CA GLU A 512 0.20 -28.75 10.42
C GLU A 512 -0.52 -29.64 9.38
N ASN A 513 -1.85 -29.78 9.48
CA ASN A 513 -2.66 -30.53 8.52
C ASN A 513 -2.67 -29.90 7.11
N THR A 514 -2.66 -28.56 7.03
CA THR A 514 -2.62 -27.82 5.77
C THR A 514 -1.24 -27.92 5.11
N LEU A 515 -0.17 -27.97 5.90
CA LEU A 515 1.20 -28.13 5.41
C LEU A 515 1.48 -29.54 4.89
N MET A 516 0.94 -30.58 5.55
CA MET A 516 1.10 -31.98 5.13
C MET A 516 0.51 -32.28 3.74
N LYS A 517 -0.43 -31.45 3.24
CA LYS A 517 -1.01 -31.58 1.89
C LYS A 517 -0.18 -30.90 0.78
N SER A 518 0.87 -30.13 1.10
CA SER A 518 1.68 -29.39 0.12
C SER A 518 3.15 -29.83 0.13
N PRO A 519 3.58 -30.78 -0.76
CA PRO A 519 4.93 -31.33 -0.74
C PRO A 519 6.02 -30.37 -1.25
N ARG A 520 5.65 -29.19 -1.78
CA ARG A 520 6.53 -28.41 -2.67
C ARG A 520 7.29 -27.26 -2.01
N LEU A 521 7.01 -26.89 -0.76
CA LEU A 521 7.51 -25.61 -0.20
C LEU A 521 8.63 -25.67 0.83
N HIS A 522 8.91 -26.79 1.53
CA HIS A 522 10.00 -26.77 2.53
C HIS A 522 10.73 -28.11 2.71
N ARG A 523 11.91 -28.23 2.07
CA ARG A 523 12.93 -29.27 2.37
C ARG A 523 13.91 -28.85 3.49
N ASN A 524 13.87 -27.59 3.96
CA ASN A 524 14.91 -27.04 4.86
C ASN A 524 14.49 -26.83 6.34
N ASN A 525 13.24 -27.09 6.75
CA ASN A 525 12.84 -27.01 8.16
C ASN A 525 12.73 -28.42 8.76
N SER A 526 13.84 -29.13 8.90
CA SER A 526 13.85 -30.47 9.52
C SER A 526 13.76 -30.44 11.06
N SER A 527 14.14 -29.34 11.72
CA SER A 527 14.27 -29.31 13.19
C SER A 527 12.93 -29.24 13.95
N ILE A 528 11.92 -28.53 13.43
CA ILE A 528 10.58 -28.45 14.07
C ILE A 528 9.79 -29.74 13.85
N PHE A 529 10.00 -30.41 12.71
CA PHE A 529 9.27 -31.62 12.34
C PHE A 529 9.78 -32.88 13.05
N HIS A 530 11.07 -32.97 13.42
CA HIS A 530 11.57 -34.13 14.17
C HIS A 530 11.12 -34.14 15.65
N ALA A 531 10.90 -32.98 16.25
CA ALA A 531 10.41 -32.89 17.62
C ALA A 531 8.91 -33.30 17.75
N SER A 532 8.05 -32.91 16.80
CA SER A 532 6.63 -33.30 16.82
C SER A 532 6.40 -34.77 16.45
N LYS A 533 7.21 -35.32 15.52
CA LYS A 533 7.13 -36.75 15.14
C LYS A 533 7.47 -37.68 16.31
N ASN A 534 8.47 -37.32 17.12
CA ASN A 534 8.88 -38.13 18.28
C ASN A 534 7.92 -38.02 19.48
N LEU A 535 7.16 -36.91 19.60
CA LEU A 535 6.15 -36.74 20.66
C LEU A 535 4.82 -37.44 20.32
N LEU A 536 4.45 -37.53 19.04
CA LEU A 536 3.22 -38.21 18.61
C LEU A 536 3.39 -39.72 18.45
N GLN A 537 4.61 -40.23 18.25
CA GLN A 537 4.84 -41.67 18.09
C GLN A 537 4.93 -42.42 19.42
N LYS A 538 5.07 -41.73 20.55
CA LYS A 538 5.18 -42.36 21.88
C LYS A 538 3.84 -42.66 22.56
N ASN A 539 2.72 -42.13 22.05
CA ASN A 539 1.36 -42.35 22.57
C ASN A 539 0.40 -42.84 21.48
N ALA A 540 0.81 -43.84 20.69
CA ALA A 540 -0.03 -44.40 19.63
C ALA A 540 -1.20 -45.28 20.13
N ASN A 541 -1.35 -45.49 21.45
CA ASN A 541 -2.35 -46.44 21.96
C ASN A 541 -3.46 -45.85 22.83
N ASN A 542 -3.58 -44.53 23.03
CA ASN A 542 -4.76 -43.95 23.69
C ASN A 542 -4.89 -42.45 23.40
N SER A 543 -5.60 -42.10 22.33
CA SER A 543 -6.23 -40.78 22.16
C SER A 543 -7.36 -40.92 21.14
N PRO A 544 -8.58 -40.42 21.43
CA PRO A 544 -9.66 -40.46 20.48
C PRO A 544 -9.32 -39.53 19.31
N ARG A 545 -9.22 -40.10 18.11
CA ARG A 545 -9.26 -39.35 16.85
C ARG A 545 -10.49 -38.44 16.92
N SER A 546 -10.29 -37.14 17.13
CA SER A 546 -11.35 -36.17 16.89
C SER A 546 -11.73 -36.30 15.42
N TYR A 547 -12.92 -36.84 15.16
CA TYR A 547 -13.53 -36.88 13.85
C TYR A 547 -13.79 -35.43 13.42
N ILE A 548 -12.78 -34.77 12.85
CA ILE A 548 -13.04 -33.71 11.88
C ILE A 548 -13.70 -34.44 10.73
N SER A 549 -14.98 -34.14 10.48
CA SER A 549 -15.74 -34.73 9.39
C SER A 549 -14.95 -34.52 8.08
N GLN A 550 -14.91 -35.53 7.23
CA GLN A 550 -14.21 -35.47 5.94
C GLN A 550 -14.74 -34.33 5.03
N GLU A 551 -15.88 -33.72 5.38
CA GLU A 551 -16.45 -32.54 4.73
C GLU A 551 -15.75 -31.23 5.12
N GLU A 552 -15.41 -31.01 6.40
CA GLU A 552 -14.65 -29.80 6.84
C GLU A 552 -13.19 -29.83 6.35
N ALA A 553 -12.64 -31.02 6.10
CA ALA A 553 -11.31 -31.18 5.52
C ALA A 553 -11.26 -30.93 3.99
N ARG A 554 -12.43 -30.79 3.34
CA ARG A 554 -12.59 -30.44 1.90
C ARG A 554 -12.79 -28.94 1.69
N SER A 555 -13.38 -28.22 2.64
CA SER A 555 -13.33 -26.74 2.68
C SER A 555 -11.95 -26.29 3.15
N GLY A 556 -11.31 -25.38 2.41
CA GLY A 556 -10.05 -24.78 2.85
C GLY A 556 -10.22 -24.07 4.20
N PHE A 557 -9.15 -23.97 4.98
CA PHE A 557 -9.16 -23.09 6.16
C PHE A 557 -9.38 -21.64 5.71
N GLU A 558 -10.44 -21.01 6.23
CA GLU A 558 -10.78 -19.61 5.99
C GLU A 558 -10.49 -18.78 7.24
N PHE A 559 -9.95 -17.58 7.06
CA PHE A 559 -9.82 -16.64 8.17
C PHE A 559 -11.16 -15.96 8.42
N ASP A 560 -11.63 -16.00 9.67
CA ASP A 560 -12.86 -15.32 10.08
C ASP A 560 -12.74 -13.78 9.93
N TYR A 561 -11.53 -13.24 10.16
CA TYR A 561 -11.25 -11.79 10.18
C TYR A 561 -10.12 -11.38 9.22
N PRO A 562 -10.25 -11.54 7.89
CA PRO A 562 -9.15 -11.37 6.95
C PRO A 562 -8.55 -9.95 6.95
N PHE A 563 -9.39 -8.92 7.13
CA PHE A 563 -8.91 -7.53 7.23
C PHE A 563 -8.11 -7.26 8.50
N SER A 564 -8.42 -7.94 9.62
CA SER A 564 -7.64 -7.83 10.85
C SER A 564 -6.25 -8.45 10.67
N GLU A 565 -6.16 -9.58 9.97
CA GLU A 565 -4.87 -10.21 9.67
C GLU A 565 -4.02 -9.35 8.74
N LEU A 566 -4.63 -8.77 7.70
CA LEU A 566 -3.92 -7.86 6.79
C LEU A 566 -3.55 -6.52 7.44
N LEU A 567 -4.34 -6.03 8.39
CA LEU A 567 -3.97 -4.87 9.20
C LEU A 567 -2.70 -5.15 10.00
N VAL A 568 -2.62 -6.27 10.71
CA VAL A 568 -1.43 -6.65 11.48
C VAL A 568 -0.22 -6.82 10.55
N TRP A 569 -0.40 -7.43 9.38
CA TRP A 569 0.66 -7.49 8.36
C TRP A 569 1.13 -6.10 7.93
N ALA A 570 0.22 -5.19 7.62
CA ALA A 570 0.55 -3.84 7.18
C ALA A 570 1.31 -3.04 8.26
N VAL A 571 0.88 -3.16 9.52
CA VAL A 571 1.52 -2.50 10.66
C VAL A 571 2.94 -3.04 10.87
N LEU A 572 3.10 -4.36 10.97
CA LEU A 572 4.41 -5.00 11.19
C LEU A 572 5.40 -4.79 10.04
N THR A 573 4.90 -4.54 8.82
CA THR A 573 5.73 -4.26 7.63
C THR A 573 5.85 -2.76 7.31
N LYS A 574 5.43 -1.87 8.21
CA LYS A 574 5.54 -0.40 8.10
C LYS A 574 4.80 0.20 6.90
N ARG A 575 3.60 -0.30 6.57
CA ARG A 575 2.77 0.17 5.43
C ARG A 575 1.56 0.96 5.92
N GLN A 576 1.76 2.22 6.31
CA GLN A 576 0.72 3.03 6.97
C GLN A 576 -0.55 3.19 6.11
N GLY A 577 -0.44 3.62 4.86
CA GLY A 577 -1.62 3.84 4.02
C GLY A 577 -2.42 2.56 3.75
N MET A 578 -1.74 1.41 3.70
CA MET A 578 -2.34 0.09 3.57
C MET A 578 -3.03 -0.32 4.88
N ALA A 579 -2.41 -0.06 6.03
CA ALA A 579 -3.00 -0.30 7.35
C ALA A 579 -4.29 0.52 7.55
N MET A 580 -4.28 1.80 7.14
CA MET A 580 -5.45 2.67 7.17
C MET A 580 -6.60 2.12 6.31
N LEU A 581 -6.29 1.60 5.11
CA LEU A 581 -7.29 0.94 4.27
C LEU A 581 -7.87 -0.31 4.95
N MET A 582 -7.02 -1.18 5.51
CA MET A 582 -7.48 -2.41 6.18
C MET A 582 -8.30 -2.11 7.44
N TRP A 583 -8.06 -0.98 8.11
CA TRP A 583 -8.85 -0.52 9.23
C TRP A 583 -10.26 -0.06 8.82
N GLN A 584 -10.40 0.62 7.68
CA GLN A 584 -11.70 1.07 7.15
C GLN A 584 -12.63 -0.10 6.77
N HIS A 585 -12.07 -1.29 6.56
CA HIS A 585 -12.82 -2.48 6.16
C HIS A 585 -12.89 -3.53 7.27
N GLY A 586 -13.99 -4.29 7.27
CA GLY A 586 -14.26 -5.38 8.22
C GLY A 586 -14.75 -4.89 9.59
N GLU A 587 -14.74 -5.80 10.57
CA GLU A 587 -15.38 -5.59 11.89
C GLU A 587 -14.41 -5.02 12.94
N GLU A 588 -14.92 -4.70 14.14
CA GLU A 588 -14.11 -4.32 15.32
C GLU A 588 -13.18 -3.10 15.12
N ALA A 589 -13.68 -2.01 14.54
CA ALA A 589 -12.89 -0.82 14.20
C ALA A 589 -12.13 -0.19 15.39
N ILE A 590 -12.76 -0.07 16.58
CA ILE A 590 -12.12 0.47 17.79
C ILE A 590 -10.95 -0.43 18.22
N ALA A 591 -11.19 -1.75 18.29
CA ALA A 591 -10.16 -2.71 18.70
C ALA A 591 -8.98 -2.72 17.71
N LYS A 592 -9.25 -2.75 16.40
CA LYS A 592 -8.23 -2.66 15.35
C LYS A 592 -7.36 -1.42 15.50
N ALA A 593 -7.97 -0.25 15.75
CA ALA A 593 -7.23 0.99 15.94
C ALA A 593 -6.34 0.93 17.20
N LEU A 594 -6.86 0.43 18.31
CA LEU A 594 -6.09 0.27 19.55
C LEU A 594 -4.94 -0.72 19.38
N VAL A 595 -5.15 -1.86 18.72
CA VAL A 595 -4.10 -2.84 18.45
C VAL A 595 -3.04 -2.26 17.51
N ALA A 596 -3.43 -1.60 16.43
CA ALA A 596 -2.49 -0.93 15.53
C ALA A 596 -1.65 0.11 16.29
N ALA A 597 -2.28 0.94 17.12
CA ALA A 597 -1.58 1.91 17.97
C ALA A 597 -0.61 1.23 18.96
N LYS A 598 -1.02 0.11 19.60
CA LYS A 598 -0.16 -0.67 20.50
C LYS A 598 1.07 -1.18 19.78
N LEU A 599 0.86 -1.83 18.63
CA LEU A 599 1.93 -2.42 17.84
C LEU A 599 2.89 -1.35 17.32
N TYR A 600 2.40 -0.22 16.79
CA TYR A 600 3.28 0.86 16.35
C TYR A 600 4.12 1.46 17.49
N LYS A 601 3.54 1.66 18.69
CA LYS A 601 4.31 2.10 19.86
C LYS A 601 5.38 1.09 20.27
N ALA A 602 5.05 -0.20 20.27
CA ALA A 602 6.00 -1.25 20.60
C ALA A 602 7.13 -1.35 19.55
N LEU A 603 6.79 -1.25 18.26
CA LEU A 603 7.77 -1.20 17.17
C LEU A 603 8.67 0.03 17.26
N ALA A 604 8.12 1.19 17.65
CA ALA A 604 8.90 2.40 17.87
C ALA A 604 9.91 2.17 19.01
N HIS A 605 9.47 1.63 20.15
CA HIS A 605 10.37 1.33 21.27
C HIS A 605 11.50 0.38 20.87
N GLU A 606 11.19 -0.70 20.15
CA GLU A 606 12.23 -1.64 19.69
C GLU A 606 13.21 -0.97 18.70
N ALA A 607 12.72 -0.06 17.85
CA ALA A 607 13.59 0.69 16.94
C ALA A 607 14.54 1.63 17.70
N ALA A 608 14.10 2.22 18.81
CA ALA A 608 14.92 3.10 19.63
C ALA A 608 16.06 2.34 20.35
N ASP A 609 15.82 1.09 20.76
CA ASP A 609 16.80 0.26 21.47
C ASP A 609 17.93 -0.25 20.55
N ASP A 610 17.69 -0.34 19.24
CA ASP A 610 18.62 -0.90 18.23
C ASP A 610 19.47 0.17 17.48
N ASP A 611 19.58 1.41 18.00
CA ASP A 611 20.25 2.56 17.34
C ASP A 611 19.72 2.85 15.91
N LEU A 612 18.46 2.48 15.61
CA LEU A 612 17.84 2.91 14.35
C LEU A 612 17.65 4.42 14.35
N GLU A 613 17.85 5.03 13.17
CA GLU A 613 17.69 6.46 12.91
C GLU A 613 16.44 7.01 13.62
N THR A 614 16.61 8.07 14.41
CA THR A 614 15.54 8.74 15.20
C THR A 614 14.31 9.10 14.35
N GLU A 615 14.50 9.25 13.03
CA GLU A 615 13.44 9.46 12.04
C GLU A 615 12.40 8.32 12.03
N VAL A 616 12.83 7.05 12.10
CA VAL A 616 11.91 5.89 12.08
C VAL A 616 11.10 5.81 13.37
N TYR A 617 11.71 6.13 14.51
CA TYR A 617 11.03 6.18 15.80
C TYR A 617 9.90 7.21 15.81
N GLU A 618 10.19 8.45 15.40
CA GLU A 618 9.20 9.53 15.36
C GLU A 618 8.09 9.24 14.33
N GLU A 619 8.43 8.65 13.18
CA GLU A 619 7.46 8.24 12.16
C GLU A 619 6.47 7.20 12.69
N LEU A 620 6.97 6.12 13.32
CA LEU A 620 6.12 5.06 13.91
C LEU A 620 5.23 5.60 15.03
N LYS A 621 5.77 6.52 15.84
CA LYS A 621 5.00 7.19 16.90
C LYS A 621 3.91 8.10 16.32
N GLY A 622 4.18 8.77 15.20
CA GLY A 622 3.19 9.49 14.41
C GLY A 622 2.04 8.58 13.96
N TYR A 623 2.36 7.43 13.36
CA TYR A 623 1.36 6.43 12.94
C TYR A 623 0.52 5.90 14.10
N ALA A 624 1.14 5.62 15.25
CA ALA A 624 0.40 5.22 16.45
C ALA A 624 -0.62 6.30 16.88
N LYS A 625 -0.23 7.58 16.78
CA LYS A 625 -1.09 8.71 17.19
C LYS A 625 -2.30 8.90 16.28
N GLU A 626 -2.14 8.66 14.98
CA GLU A 626 -3.26 8.66 14.04
C GLU A 626 -4.30 7.60 14.44
N PHE A 627 -3.87 6.37 14.71
CA PHE A 627 -4.78 5.30 15.14
C PHE A 627 -5.45 5.55 16.50
N GLU A 628 -4.75 6.16 17.47
CA GLU A 628 -5.38 6.62 18.71
C GLU A 628 -6.53 7.60 18.44
N THR A 629 -6.29 8.55 17.53
CA THR A 629 -7.30 9.58 17.19
C THR A 629 -8.52 8.93 16.55
N LEU A 630 -8.32 7.98 15.63
CA LEU A 630 -9.42 7.20 15.03
C LEU A 630 -10.22 6.41 16.07
N ALA A 631 -9.56 5.76 17.04
CA ALA A 631 -10.23 5.02 18.09
C ALA A 631 -11.14 5.94 18.93
N LEU A 632 -10.64 7.14 19.26
CA LEU A 632 -11.40 8.16 19.98
C LEU A 632 -12.58 8.69 19.16
N ASP A 633 -12.37 9.05 17.90
CA ASP A 633 -13.43 9.60 17.04
C ASP A 633 -14.57 8.60 16.83
N VAL A 634 -14.26 7.31 16.63
CA VAL A 634 -15.29 6.26 16.51
C VAL A 634 -16.02 6.07 17.84
N MET A 635 -15.31 6.11 18.97
CA MET A 635 -15.93 6.00 20.28
C MET A 635 -16.88 7.18 20.57
N ASP A 636 -16.44 8.40 20.28
CA ASP A 636 -17.25 9.62 20.40
C ASP A 636 -18.51 9.53 19.54
N TYR A 637 -18.38 9.04 18.30
CA TYR A 637 -19.52 8.83 17.41
C TYR A 637 -20.50 7.79 17.97
N CYS A 638 -20.00 6.63 18.42
CA CYS A 638 -20.83 5.59 19.02
C CYS A 638 -21.58 6.09 20.26
N TYR A 639 -20.88 6.80 21.15
CA TYR A 639 -21.47 7.35 22.37
C TYR A 639 -22.55 8.40 22.11
N ARG A 640 -22.38 9.23 21.06
CA ARG A 640 -23.40 10.22 20.66
C ARG A 640 -24.66 9.57 20.10
N GLN A 641 -24.56 8.37 19.54
CA GLN A 641 -25.72 7.65 19.00
C GLN A 641 -26.48 6.86 20.06
N ASP A 642 -25.78 6.14 20.92
CA ASP A 642 -26.37 5.30 21.96
C ASP A 642 -25.33 5.08 23.06
N ASP A 643 -25.55 5.71 24.20
CA ASP A 643 -24.63 5.68 25.33
C ASP A 643 -24.59 4.33 26.04
N ASP A 644 -25.73 3.64 26.15
CA ASP A 644 -25.83 2.31 26.76
C ASP A 644 -25.12 1.24 25.90
N ARG A 645 -25.36 1.23 24.58
CA ARG A 645 -24.68 0.30 23.66
C ARG A 645 -23.18 0.60 23.53
N ALA A 646 -22.80 1.87 23.56
CA ALA A 646 -21.38 2.26 23.55
C ALA A 646 -20.62 1.72 24.78
N GLN A 647 -21.26 1.71 25.96
CA GLN A 647 -20.68 1.10 27.16
C GLN A 647 -20.55 -0.43 27.04
N GLN A 648 -21.54 -1.10 26.44
CA GLN A 648 -21.45 -2.54 26.17
C GLN A 648 -20.33 -2.88 25.18
N LEU A 649 -20.11 -2.04 24.16
CA LEU A 649 -19.04 -2.21 23.19
C LEU A 649 -17.65 -2.16 23.85
N LEU A 650 -17.46 -1.34 24.89
CA LEU A 650 -16.19 -1.24 25.62
C LEU A 650 -15.86 -2.49 26.46
N THR A 651 -16.89 -3.22 26.87
CA THR A 651 -16.80 -4.41 27.74
C THR A 651 -16.98 -5.73 27.00
N TYR A 652 -17.24 -5.68 25.71
CA TYR A 652 -17.34 -6.85 24.85
C TYR A 652 -16.01 -7.64 24.80
N GLU A 653 -16.10 -8.96 24.93
CA GLU A 653 -14.96 -9.88 24.86
C GLU A 653 -14.60 -10.18 23.41
N LEU A 654 -13.45 -9.66 22.97
CA LEU A 654 -12.99 -9.78 21.59
C LEU A 654 -12.35 -11.15 21.34
N ARG A 655 -13.05 -12.04 20.62
CA ARG A 655 -12.57 -13.41 20.35
C ARG A 655 -11.26 -13.43 19.56
N ASN A 656 -11.10 -12.50 18.61
CA ASN A 656 -9.92 -12.39 17.75
C ASN A 656 -8.69 -11.87 18.53
N TRP A 657 -8.90 -10.96 19.48
CA TRP A 657 -7.85 -10.25 20.23
C TRP A 657 -7.60 -10.85 21.61
N SER A 658 -7.36 -12.15 21.67
CA SER A 658 -7.05 -12.87 22.91
C SER A 658 -8.11 -12.75 24.03
N LYS A 659 -9.39 -12.59 23.69
CA LYS A 659 -10.48 -12.41 24.66
C LYS A 659 -10.33 -11.14 25.51
N GLN A 660 -9.60 -10.15 25.03
CA GLN A 660 -9.48 -8.85 25.68
C GLN A 660 -10.71 -7.97 25.39
N THR A 661 -10.94 -6.98 26.24
CA THR A 661 -11.95 -5.94 26.01
C THR A 661 -11.32 -4.70 25.40
N CYS A 662 -12.10 -3.86 24.70
CA CYS A 662 -11.63 -2.57 24.20
C CYS A 662 -11.05 -1.69 25.32
N LEU A 663 -11.63 -1.74 26.53
CA LEU A 663 -11.11 -1.02 27.69
C LEU A 663 -9.72 -1.54 28.11
N SER A 664 -9.52 -2.85 28.16
CA SER A 664 -8.22 -3.44 28.48
C SER A 664 -7.14 -3.10 27.43
N LEU A 665 -7.51 -3.10 26.15
CA LEU A 665 -6.62 -2.68 25.06
C LEU A 665 -6.25 -1.19 25.17
N ALA A 666 -7.20 -0.33 25.52
CA ALA A 666 -6.96 1.10 25.73
C ALA A 666 -5.95 1.36 26.87
N VAL A 667 -6.03 0.57 27.94
CA VAL A 667 -5.05 0.58 29.04
C VAL A 667 -3.69 0.06 28.57
N ALA A 668 -3.66 -1.04 27.81
CA ALA A 668 -2.41 -1.61 27.28
C ALA A 668 -1.65 -0.65 26.34
N VAL A 669 -2.38 0.20 25.61
CA VAL A 669 -1.84 1.27 24.76
C VAL A 669 -1.41 2.51 25.56
N ASN A 670 -1.90 2.65 26.80
CA ASN A 670 -1.85 3.89 27.59
C ASN A 670 -2.54 5.07 26.87
N HIS A 671 -3.73 4.83 26.30
CA HIS A 671 -4.47 5.84 25.57
C HIS A 671 -5.29 6.73 26.52
N ARG A 672 -4.62 7.74 27.09
CA ARG A 672 -5.21 8.62 28.12
C ARG A 672 -6.49 9.33 27.67
N ALA A 673 -6.55 9.82 26.44
CA ALA A 673 -7.72 10.57 25.94
C ALA A 673 -8.99 9.70 25.89
N LEU A 674 -8.89 8.48 25.35
CA LEU A 674 -10.00 7.52 25.35
C LEU A 674 -10.38 7.09 26.77
N LEU A 675 -9.42 6.86 27.67
CA LEU A 675 -9.72 6.52 29.07
C LEU A 675 -10.41 7.67 29.81
N SER A 676 -10.06 8.93 29.52
CA SER A 676 -10.73 10.12 30.06
C SER A 676 -12.06 10.46 29.39
N HIS A 677 -12.43 9.76 28.31
CA HIS A 677 -13.69 10.00 27.62
C HIS A 677 -14.88 9.74 28.56
N THR A 678 -15.92 10.56 28.43
CA THR A 678 -17.10 10.54 29.32
C THR A 678 -17.72 9.15 29.42
N CYS A 679 -17.84 8.42 28.30
CA CYS A 679 -18.38 7.06 28.30
C CYS A 679 -17.54 6.09 29.16
N CYS A 680 -16.21 6.14 29.04
CA CYS A 680 -15.31 5.30 29.82
C CYS A 680 -15.38 5.67 31.31
N GLN A 681 -15.47 6.96 31.64
CA GLN A 681 -15.57 7.42 33.03
C GLN A 681 -16.91 7.05 33.68
N ILE A 682 -18.01 7.14 32.94
CA ILE A 682 -19.33 6.69 33.40
C ILE A 682 -19.30 5.17 33.62
N LEU A 683 -18.78 4.40 32.66
CA LEU A 683 -18.66 2.96 32.79
C LEU A 683 -17.77 2.56 33.98
N LEU A 684 -16.63 3.23 34.18
CA LEU A 684 -15.76 2.98 35.34
C LEU A 684 -16.43 3.36 36.66
N ALA A 685 -17.19 4.46 36.69
CA ALA A 685 -17.97 4.85 37.87
C ALA A 685 -19.08 3.83 38.16
N ASP A 686 -19.70 3.28 37.13
CA ASP A 686 -20.71 2.23 37.23
C ASP A 686 -20.10 0.92 37.74
N LEU A 687 -18.94 0.51 37.21
CA LEU A 687 -18.17 -0.64 37.71
C LEU A 687 -17.69 -0.42 39.15
N TRP A 688 -17.41 0.83 39.55
CA TRP A 688 -17.03 1.17 40.93
C TRP A 688 -18.20 1.08 41.91
N LEU A 689 -19.38 1.54 41.50
CA LEU A 689 -20.61 1.50 42.30
C LEU A 689 -21.26 0.11 42.35
N GLY A 690 -20.99 -0.74 41.35
CA GLY A 690 -21.61 -2.06 41.22
C GLY A 690 -23.14 -1.97 41.19
N GLY A 691 -23.81 -2.85 41.94
CA GLY A 691 -25.27 -2.87 42.05
C GLY A 691 -25.93 -1.69 42.78
N LEU A 692 -25.14 -0.73 43.33
CA LEU A 692 -25.69 0.41 44.06
C LEU A 692 -26.14 1.54 43.12
N ARG A 693 -27.26 2.19 43.47
CA ARG A 693 -27.84 3.35 42.77
C ARG A 693 -27.98 4.54 43.72
N THR A 694 -26.85 5.13 44.12
CA THR A 694 -26.81 6.29 45.04
C THR A 694 -26.21 7.51 44.35
N ARG A 695 -27.02 8.57 44.20
CA ARG A 695 -26.63 9.82 43.50
C ARG A 695 -26.11 10.94 44.42
N LYS A 696 -26.33 10.86 45.73
CA LYS A 696 -25.93 11.89 46.71
C LYS A 696 -25.40 11.26 48.00
N ASN A 697 -24.27 11.78 48.49
CA ASN A 697 -23.57 11.37 49.72
C ASN A 697 -23.25 9.87 49.75
N THR A 698 -22.87 9.30 48.62
CA THR A 698 -22.63 7.86 48.45
C THR A 698 -21.60 7.32 49.43
N ASN A 699 -20.45 7.99 49.56
CA ASN A 699 -19.40 7.58 50.49
C ASN A 699 -19.90 7.51 51.94
N VAL A 700 -20.61 8.54 52.42
CA VAL A 700 -21.14 8.58 53.79
C VAL A 700 -22.19 7.50 54.00
N LYS A 701 -23.08 7.29 53.02
CA LYS A 701 -24.12 6.25 53.09
C LYS A 701 -23.54 4.85 53.11
N VAL A 702 -22.54 4.57 52.27
CA VAL A 702 -21.84 3.28 52.25
C VAL A 702 -21.09 3.07 53.56
N MET A 703 -20.34 4.07 54.04
CA MET A 703 -19.61 4.01 55.31
C MET A 703 -20.54 3.73 56.51
N LEU A 704 -21.66 4.45 56.59
CA LEU A 704 -22.66 4.24 57.65
C LEU A 704 -23.33 2.86 57.56
N SER A 705 -23.54 2.35 56.34
CA SER A 705 -24.13 1.03 56.10
C SER A 705 -23.17 -0.13 56.38
N VAL A 706 -21.86 0.10 56.21
CA VAL A 706 -20.81 -0.85 56.65
C VAL A 706 -20.76 -0.93 58.18
N LEU A 707 -20.86 0.22 58.87
CA LEU A 707 -20.85 0.27 60.34
C LEU A 707 -22.16 -0.22 60.97
N PHE A 708 -23.29 -0.02 60.30
CA PHE A 708 -24.61 -0.42 60.78
C PHE A 708 -25.42 -1.11 59.67
N SER A 709 -25.29 -2.45 59.64
CA SER A 709 -25.83 -3.35 58.62
C SER A 709 -27.34 -3.19 58.29
N PRO A 710 -28.24 -2.85 59.23
CA PRO A 710 -29.65 -2.64 58.90
C PRO A 710 -29.93 -1.50 57.89
N LEU A 711 -29.01 -0.51 57.76
CA LEU A 711 -29.16 0.60 56.81
C LEU A 711 -29.02 0.19 55.34
N ILE A 712 -28.49 -1.00 55.07
CA ILE A 712 -28.32 -1.52 53.72
C ILE A 712 -29.68 -1.62 53.01
N LEU A 713 -30.75 -1.96 53.73
CA LEU A 713 -32.10 -2.09 53.15
C LEU A 713 -32.71 -0.76 52.69
N LEU A 714 -32.20 0.36 53.20
CA LEU A 714 -32.62 1.73 52.87
C LEU A 714 -31.83 2.32 51.69
N LEU A 715 -30.81 1.62 51.21
CA LEU A 715 -30.04 2.03 50.03
C LEU A 715 -30.81 1.72 48.74
N GLY A 716 -30.61 2.59 47.74
CA GLY A 716 -31.10 2.35 46.39
C GLY A 716 -30.17 1.36 45.68
N PHE A 717 -30.77 0.32 45.09
CA PHE A 717 -30.08 -0.67 44.24
C PHE A 717 -30.61 -0.59 42.80
N ARG A 718 -29.78 -1.01 41.83
CA ARG A 718 -30.20 -1.20 40.44
C ARG A 718 -31.24 -2.33 40.35
N SER A 719 -32.09 -2.32 39.34
CA SER A 719 -33.08 -3.40 39.15
C SER A 719 -32.41 -4.70 38.67
N ARG A 720 -33.09 -5.86 38.77
CA ARG A 720 -32.57 -7.15 38.25
C ARG A 720 -32.29 -7.09 36.74
N GLU A 721 -33.07 -6.31 36.00
CA GLU A 721 -32.88 -6.09 34.55
C GLU A 721 -31.65 -5.21 34.24
N GLU A 722 -31.41 -4.18 35.05
CA GLU A 722 -30.23 -3.30 34.95
C GLU A 722 -28.94 -4.02 35.41
N LEU A 723 -29.03 -4.97 36.33
CA LEU A 723 -27.89 -5.82 36.74
C LEU A 723 -27.49 -6.80 35.64
N LYS A 724 -28.46 -7.37 34.91
CA LYS A 724 -28.20 -8.28 33.78
C LYS A 724 -27.43 -7.63 32.62
N THR A 725 -27.50 -6.31 32.48
CA THR A 725 -26.77 -5.57 31.45
C THR A 725 -25.38 -5.11 31.91
N MET A 726 -25.04 -5.27 33.20
CA MET A 726 -23.71 -4.96 33.72
C MET A 726 -22.75 -6.14 33.58
N PRO A 727 -21.52 -5.93 33.07
CA PRO A 727 -20.58 -7.01 32.82
C PRO A 727 -20.12 -7.75 34.09
N GLN A 728 -20.17 -7.12 35.27
CA GLN A 728 -19.75 -7.73 36.55
C GLN A 728 -20.79 -8.69 37.15
N THR A 729 -22.08 -8.54 36.84
CA THR A 729 -23.17 -9.30 37.49
C THR A 729 -23.99 -10.12 36.48
N ARG A 730 -23.68 -10.03 35.18
CA ARG A 730 -24.40 -10.70 34.10
C ARG A 730 -24.33 -12.23 34.14
N GLU A 731 -23.16 -12.83 34.41
CA GLU A 731 -23.00 -14.29 34.45
C GLU A 731 -23.72 -14.88 35.68
N GLU A 732 -23.55 -14.26 36.86
CA GLU A 732 -24.18 -14.69 38.11
C GLU A 732 -25.73 -14.64 38.07
N HIS A 733 -26.32 -13.62 37.42
CA HIS A 733 -27.79 -13.51 37.27
C HIS A 733 -28.38 -14.30 36.09
N GLN A 734 -27.56 -14.94 35.25
CA GLN A 734 -28.01 -15.90 34.23
C GLN A 734 -28.14 -17.32 34.81
N ASP A 735 -27.20 -17.74 35.66
CA ASP A 735 -27.25 -19.03 36.37
C ASP A 735 -28.39 -19.08 37.42
N ASP A 736 -28.65 -17.94 38.07
CA ASP A 736 -29.73 -17.75 39.06
C ASP A 736 -31.15 -17.91 38.46
N ASP A 737 -31.32 -17.78 37.13
CA ASP A 737 -32.58 -18.10 36.42
C ASP A 737 -32.68 -19.60 36.08
N LEU A 738 -31.56 -20.27 35.81
CA LEU A 738 -31.52 -21.73 35.56
C LEU A 738 -31.85 -22.51 36.84
N GLU A 739 -31.23 -22.15 37.97
CA GLU A 739 -31.53 -22.76 39.29
C GLU A 739 -32.98 -22.49 39.74
N ARG A 740 -33.52 -21.31 39.43
CA ARG A 740 -34.90 -20.95 39.81
C ARG A 740 -35.95 -21.56 38.89
N SER A 741 -35.58 -21.91 37.66
CA SER A 741 -36.44 -22.69 36.75
C SER A 741 -36.51 -24.16 37.16
N SER A 742 -35.43 -24.73 37.71
CA SER A 742 -35.45 -26.10 38.27
C SER A 742 -36.29 -26.23 39.54
N ASP A 743 -36.39 -25.19 40.35
CA ASP A 743 -37.22 -25.18 41.58
C ASP A 743 -38.74 -25.13 41.31
N SER A 744 -39.17 -24.97 40.05
CA SER A 744 -40.59 -24.88 39.67
C SER A 744 -41.19 -26.16 39.06
N GLU A 745 -40.41 -27.25 38.95
CA GLU A 745 -40.86 -28.52 38.34
C GLU A 745 -40.96 -29.72 39.30
N THR A 746 -40.91 -29.54 40.62
CA THR A 746 -41.19 -30.65 41.56
C THR A 746 -42.61 -30.58 42.12
N ASP A 747 -43.54 -31.21 41.39
CA ASP A 747 -44.73 -31.87 41.97
C ASP A 747 -45.28 -32.91 40.98
N SER A 748 -44.71 -34.12 41.00
CA SER A 748 -45.40 -35.42 40.87
C SER A 748 -44.41 -36.59 40.81
N GLU A 749 -44.50 -37.47 41.82
CA GLU A 749 -44.35 -38.95 41.82
C GLU A 749 -43.15 -39.60 41.07
N SER A 750 -42.44 -40.64 41.53
CA SER A 750 -42.35 -41.47 42.74
C SER A 750 -41.27 -42.53 42.42
N ASP A 751 -40.44 -42.88 43.41
CA ASP A 751 -39.73 -44.15 43.64
C ASP A 751 -39.05 -44.94 42.49
N GLU A 752 -37.72 -45.12 42.57
CA GLU A 752 -37.11 -46.45 42.82
C GLU A 752 -35.59 -46.38 43.05
N GLU A 753 -35.13 -47.31 43.89
CA GLU A 753 -33.82 -47.42 44.52
C GLU A 753 -32.68 -47.92 43.61
N ASN A 754 -31.43 -47.61 44.02
CA ASN A 754 -30.31 -48.55 44.29
C ASN A 754 -28.90 -48.26 43.68
N ILE A 755 -27.93 -48.29 44.61
CA ILE A 755 -26.52 -48.79 44.55
C ILE A 755 -25.37 -47.84 44.11
N ASP A 756 -24.73 -47.26 45.15
CA ASP A 756 -23.32 -47.40 45.59
C ASP A 756 -22.08 -47.03 44.71
N MET A 757 -21.35 -46.01 45.22
CA MET A 757 -19.89 -45.93 45.49
C MET A 757 -18.83 -46.01 44.36
N ARG A 758 -18.18 -44.85 44.05
CA ARG A 758 -16.73 -44.55 44.31
C ARG A 758 -16.25 -43.18 43.76
N ASN A 759 -15.46 -42.49 44.59
CA ASN A 759 -14.51 -41.37 44.36
C ASN A 759 -13.83 -41.32 42.96
N ASP A 760 -13.42 -40.20 42.36
CA ASP A 760 -12.57 -39.08 42.82
C ASP A 760 -12.56 -37.92 41.78
N HIS A 761 -12.13 -36.73 42.22
CA HIS A 761 -11.90 -35.46 41.46
C HIS A 761 -11.02 -35.56 40.19
N ASP A 762 -11.41 -34.91 39.08
CA ASP A 762 -10.90 -33.60 38.57
C ASP A 762 -11.56 -33.24 37.21
N PRO A 763 -11.84 -31.96 36.88
CA PRO A 763 -12.74 -31.60 35.79
C PRO A 763 -12.02 -31.15 34.52
N GLU A 764 -12.14 -31.90 33.41
CA GLU A 764 -12.04 -31.32 32.07
C GLU A 764 -12.72 -32.20 31.00
N ALA A 765 -13.79 -31.62 30.42
CA ALA A 765 -14.38 -31.88 29.11
C ALA A 765 -15.49 -32.96 28.93
N GLN A 766 -16.52 -32.50 28.19
CA GLN A 766 -17.57 -33.21 27.41
C GLN A 766 -18.94 -33.39 28.12
N LEU A 767 -20.11 -33.18 27.51
CA LEU A 767 -20.48 -33.07 26.10
C LEU A 767 -21.88 -32.40 25.91
N VAL A 768 -21.92 -31.41 25.02
CA VAL A 768 -22.90 -31.11 23.95
C VAL A 768 -24.19 -31.97 23.84
N ASN A 769 -25.35 -31.30 23.91
CA ASN A 769 -26.55 -31.32 23.02
C ASN A 769 -27.75 -30.76 23.82
N SER A 770 -28.67 -29.94 23.34
CA SER A 770 -29.12 -29.59 21.99
C SER A 770 -30.12 -28.43 22.10
N VAL A 771 -29.99 -27.36 21.30
CA VAL A 771 -31.15 -26.69 20.68
C VAL A 771 -30.72 -26.17 19.30
N SER A 772 -31.32 -26.76 18.29
CA SER A 772 -31.33 -26.35 16.89
C SER A 772 -31.92 -24.95 16.71
N VAL A 773 -31.19 -24.07 16.02
CA VAL A 773 -31.74 -22.80 15.48
C VAL A 773 -32.03 -23.01 13.99
N PRO A 774 -33.24 -22.66 13.47
CA PRO A 774 -33.53 -22.77 12.05
C PRO A 774 -32.75 -21.73 11.26
N SER A 775 -31.98 -22.19 10.29
CA SER A 775 -31.46 -21.38 9.20
C SER A 775 -32.54 -21.20 8.13
N HIS A 776 -32.97 -19.97 7.87
CA HIS A 776 -33.56 -19.61 6.57
C HIS A 776 -32.73 -18.52 5.90
N PRO A 777 -32.35 -18.70 4.62
CA PRO A 777 -31.59 -17.72 3.86
C PRO A 777 -32.54 -16.65 3.30
N VAL A 778 -32.19 -15.37 3.49
CA VAL A 778 -32.83 -14.29 2.72
C VAL A 778 -31.92 -13.95 1.55
N THR A 779 -32.29 -14.46 0.38
CA THR A 779 -31.81 -13.98 -0.92
C THR A 779 -32.57 -12.70 -1.28
N PRO A 780 -31.93 -11.60 -1.70
CA PRO A 780 -32.65 -10.51 -2.34
C PRO A 780 -32.75 -10.80 -3.84
N THR A 781 -33.96 -11.17 -4.27
CA THR A 781 -34.34 -11.22 -5.69
C THR A 781 -34.56 -9.80 -6.20
N LEU A 782 -33.91 -9.48 -7.33
CA LEU A 782 -34.23 -8.36 -8.20
C LEU A 782 -35.70 -8.43 -8.66
N GLN A 783 -36.46 -7.37 -8.45
CA GLN A 783 -37.58 -7.02 -9.33
C GLN A 783 -37.55 -5.51 -9.61
N ALA A 784 -37.46 -5.22 -10.89
CA ALA A 784 -37.56 -3.90 -11.48
C ALA A 784 -39.01 -3.41 -11.43
N GLU A 785 -39.21 -2.13 -11.11
CA GLU A 785 -40.26 -1.30 -11.70
C GLU A 785 -39.87 0.17 -11.59
N ALA A 786 -39.86 0.86 -12.72
CA ALA A 786 -39.57 2.29 -12.86
C ALA A 786 -40.78 3.14 -12.40
N PRO A 787 -40.59 4.46 -12.21
CA PRO A 787 -41.05 5.35 -13.28
C PRO A 787 -40.08 6.48 -13.66
N LEU A 788 -40.22 6.89 -14.91
CA LEU A 788 -39.52 7.95 -15.64
C LEU A 788 -39.97 9.38 -15.24
N CYS A 789 -39.01 10.31 -15.18
CA CYS A 789 -38.95 11.62 -15.88
C CYS A 789 -37.79 12.46 -15.29
N GLN A 790 -36.65 12.63 -15.99
CA GLN A 790 -36.30 13.80 -16.84
C GLN A 790 -36.52 15.16 -16.11
N THR A 791 -35.51 15.97 -15.77
CA THR A 791 -34.62 16.71 -16.69
C THR A 791 -33.60 17.59 -15.91
N ASN A 792 -32.45 17.84 -16.58
CA ASN A 792 -31.63 19.07 -16.58
C ASN A 792 -30.63 19.42 -15.45
N SER A 793 -29.35 19.14 -15.77
CA SER A 793 -28.19 20.08 -15.79
C SER A 793 -28.04 21.13 -14.67
N SER A 794 -26.92 21.09 -13.93
CA SER A 794 -25.76 22.01 -14.12
C SER A 794 -24.70 21.92 -13.00
N THR A 795 -23.44 21.85 -13.43
CA THR A 795 -22.16 22.34 -12.85
C THR A 795 -22.12 23.08 -11.50
N ALA A 796 -21.21 22.66 -10.60
CA ALA A 796 -20.14 23.44 -9.91
C ALA A 796 -19.56 22.62 -8.74
N LEU A 797 -18.30 22.17 -8.76
CA LEU A 797 -17.06 22.82 -8.27
C LEU A 797 -17.06 23.34 -6.82
N ALA A 798 -16.09 22.79 -6.06
CA ALA A 798 -15.20 23.48 -5.10
C ALA A 798 -15.60 23.57 -3.60
N THR A 799 -14.81 22.82 -2.79
CA THR A 799 -14.00 23.22 -1.62
C THR A 799 -14.45 24.29 -0.61
N ASN A 800 -14.15 23.96 0.65
CA ASN A 800 -13.75 24.81 1.80
C ASN A 800 -14.77 25.74 2.45
N PHE A 801 -14.97 25.56 3.76
CA PHE A 801 -15.23 26.61 4.77
C PHE A 801 -14.76 26.02 6.12
N LEU A 802 -13.73 26.48 6.84
CA LEU A 802 -13.22 27.83 7.17
C LEU A 802 -14.26 28.70 7.89
N ILE A 803 -14.03 28.80 9.19
CA ILE A 803 -14.66 29.66 10.21
C ILE A 803 -14.56 31.15 9.80
N PRO A 804 -15.53 31.97 10.21
CA PRO A 804 -15.16 33.31 10.69
C PRO A 804 -15.81 33.69 12.04
N PRO A 805 -15.16 34.55 12.84
CA PRO A 805 -15.65 35.14 14.08
C PRO A 805 -16.10 36.60 13.90
N THR A 806 -16.83 37.15 14.90
CA THR A 806 -16.93 38.59 15.31
C THR A 806 -18.18 38.77 16.18
N GLN A 807 -18.35 39.75 17.07
CA GLN A 807 -17.54 40.64 17.92
C GLN A 807 -18.61 41.44 18.72
N ASP A 808 -18.32 41.77 19.97
CA ASP A 808 -19.15 42.60 20.83
C ASP A 808 -19.22 44.07 20.39
N THR A 809 -20.32 44.77 20.72
CA THR A 809 -20.28 46.19 21.17
C THR A 809 -21.59 46.62 21.84
N ALA A 810 -21.44 47.55 22.78
CA ALA A 810 -22.32 47.85 23.91
C ALA A 810 -23.26 49.07 23.74
N THR A 811 -24.20 49.20 24.69
CA THR A 811 -24.83 50.39 25.34
C THR A 811 -26.29 50.01 25.67
N GLY A 812 -26.91 50.22 26.83
CA GLY A 812 -26.67 50.94 28.07
C GLY A 812 -28.03 51.47 28.56
N GLY A 813 -28.49 51.16 29.79
CA GLY A 813 -29.63 51.84 30.42
C GLY A 813 -30.58 51.01 31.31
N ASP A 814 -30.32 51.05 32.62
CA ASP A 814 -31.21 51.12 33.80
C ASP A 814 -32.32 50.10 34.13
N ASN A 815 -32.10 49.45 35.29
CA ASN A 815 -32.95 49.27 36.48
C ASN A 815 -34.42 48.82 36.31
N THR A 816 -34.77 47.66 36.87
CA THR A 816 -35.50 47.49 38.16
C THR A 816 -35.93 46.01 38.34
N SER A 817 -35.87 45.56 39.59
CA SER A 817 -36.25 44.23 40.14
C SER A 817 -37.59 43.64 39.67
N LEU A 818 -37.64 42.31 39.42
CA LEU A 818 -38.48 41.33 40.12
C LEU A 818 -38.38 39.92 39.49
N SER A 819 -38.23 38.91 40.36
CA SER A 819 -38.68 37.51 40.28
C SER A 819 -39.09 36.87 38.93
N ALA A 820 -38.40 35.76 38.60
CA ALA A 820 -38.74 34.83 37.53
C ALA A 820 -40.04 34.04 37.77
N PRO A 821 -40.77 33.70 36.68
CA PRO A 821 -41.29 32.36 36.53
C PRO A 821 -41.03 31.74 35.14
N THR A 822 -40.92 30.42 35.14
CA THR A 822 -40.79 29.48 34.00
C THR A 822 -41.94 29.60 32.99
N PRO A 823 -41.71 29.30 31.70
CA PRO A 823 -42.68 28.44 30.98
C PRO A 823 -42.10 27.44 29.95
N THR A 824 -42.59 26.21 30.07
CA THR A 824 -43.13 25.28 29.04
C THR A 824 -42.55 25.19 27.61
N LEU A 825 -42.09 23.98 27.28
CA LEU A 825 -41.83 23.46 25.93
C LEU A 825 -43.15 22.98 25.28
N ARG A 826 -43.40 23.34 24.02
CA ARG A 826 -44.48 22.78 23.17
C ARG A 826 -43.98 21.61 22.33
N HIS A 827 -44.85 20.61 22.19
CA HIS A 827 -44.65 19.29 21.59
C HIS A 827 -44.88 19.31 20.06
N ASN A 828 -44.08 18.52 19.33
CA ASN A 828 -44.31 18.12 17.93
C ASN A 828 -45.43 17.07 17.84
N GLY A 829 -46.16 17.05 16.72
CA GLY A 829 -47.24 16.10 16.46
C GLY A 829 -46.95 15.07 15.37
N VAL A 830 -47.72 13.97 15.47
CA VAL A 830 -48.24 13.08 14.40
C VAL A 830 -47.29 11.96 13.94
N THR A 831 -47.60 10.65 13.87
CA THR A 831 -48.63 9.71 14.42
C THR A 831 -48.16 8.30 14.02
N THR A 832 -48.33 7.28 14.87
CA THR A 832 -48.33 5.84 14.53
C THR A 832 -49.78 5.30 14.52
N PRO A 833 -50.11 4.22 13.78
CA PRO A 833 -51.44 3.65 13.76
C PRO A 833 -51.72 2.75 14.98
N ASN A 834 -53.02 2.60 15.25
CA ASN A 834 -53.68 1.98 16.41
C ASN A 834 -53.23 0.55 16.78
N LEU A 835 -53.00 0.33 18.08
CA LEU A 835 -53.23 -0.94 18.78
C LEU A 835 -54.23 -0.71 19.94
N SER A 836 -55.07 -1.71 20.20
CA SER A 836 -56.25 -1.68 21.09
C SER A 836 -55.96 -1.44 22.59
N PRO A 837 -56.91 -0.87 23.37
CA PRO A 837 -56.68 -0.44 24.76
C PRO A 837 -56.68 -1.56 25.82
N LEU A 838 -56.60 -2.84 25.42
CA LEU A 838 -56.68 -3.97 26.35
C LEU A 838 -55.38 -4.75 26.56
N GLU A 839 -54.29 -4.39 25.87
CA GLU A 839 -52.96 -4.97 26.11
C GLU A 839 -52.02 -4.04 26.91
N THR A 840 -52.40 -2.77 27.08
CA THR A 840 -51.60 -1.76 27.80
C THR A 840 -51.66 -1.90 29.32
N SER A 841 -52.61 -2.69 29.86
CA SER A 841 -52.68 -2.98 31.31
C SER A 841 -51.82 -4.17 31.74
N ALA A 842 -51.39 -5.03 30.81
CA ALA A 842 -50.48 -6.15 31.09
C ALA A 842 -48.98 -5.75 30.97
N PHE A 843 -48.66 -4.67 30.25
CA PHE A 843 -47.27 -4.24 30.00
C PHE A 843 -46.72 -3.17 30.96
N ILE A 844 -47.55 -2.56 31.82
CA ILE A 844 -47.10 -1.50 32.75
C ILE A 844 -46.75 -2.05 34.16
N ASN A 845 -47.15 -3.29 34.49
CA ASN A 845 -46.98 -3.82 35.85
C ASN A 845 -45.69 -4.63 36.13
N ASN A 846 -44.77 -4.78 35.17
CA ASN A 846 -43.57 -5.62 35.37
C ASN A 846 -42.23 -4.88 35.58
N ARG A 847 -42.20 -3.53 35.58
CA ARG A 847 -40.95 -2.76 35.74
C ARG A 847 -40.48 -2.49 37.18
N SER A 848 -40.97 -3.22 38.18
CA SER A 848 -40.56 -2.95 39.58
C SER A 848 -40.61 -4.15 40.53
N LYS A 849 -39.95 -5.27 40.19
CA LYS A 849 -39.58 -6.22 41.25
C LYS A 849 -38.37 -5.67 42.01
N GLN A 850 -38.62 -5.08 43.18
CA GLN A 850 -37.56 -4.72 44.13
C GLN A 850 -36.73 -5.96 44.45
N LEU A 851 -35.40 -5.82 44.48
CA LEU A 851 -34.50 -6.92 44.82
C LEU A 851 -34.81 -7.47 46.23
N PRO A 852 -34.85 -8.80 46.42
CA PRO A 852 -35.02 -9.39 47.74
C PRO A 852 -33.88 -8.98 48.70
N ALA A 853 -34.17 -8.91 49.99
CA ALA A 853 -33.24 -8.40 51.00
C ALA A 853 -31.88 -9.13 51.03
N ARG A 854 -31.88 -10.45 50.81
CA ARG A 854 -30.65 -11.27 50.71
C ARG A 854 -29.78 -10.85 49.53
N LEU A 855 -30.40 -10.59 48.37
CA LEU A 855 -29.69 -10.18 47.18
C LEU A 855 -29.16 -8.75 47.29
N LYS A 856 -29.90 -7.85 47.95
CA LYS A 856 -29.39 -6.51 48.32
C LYS A 856 -28.15 -6.58 49.22
N LEU A 857 -28.12 -7.51 50.17
CA LEU A 857 -26.97 -7.72 51.06
C LEU A 857 -25.76 -8.23 50.26
N TYR A 858 -25.98 -9.20 49.37
CA TYR A 858 -24.95 -9.77 48.49
C TYR A 858 -24.33 -8.70 47.57
N GLU A 859 -25.16 -7.99 46.82
CA GLU A 859 -24.74 -6.91 45.91
C GLU A 859 -24.01 -5.78 46.65
N PHE A 860 -24.42 -5.47 47.88
CA PHE A 860 -23.76 -4.46 48.69
C PHE A 860 -22.32 -4.84 49.04
N TYR A 861 -22.08 -6.06 49.55
CA TYR A 861 -20.74 -6.49 49.93
C TYR A 861 -19.83 -6.83 48.75
N ASN A 862 -20.41 -7.17 47.59
CA ASN A 862 -19.64 -7.40 46.38
C ASN A 862 -19.19 -6.13 45.66
N ALA A 863 -19.90 -5.02 45.84
CA ALA A 863 -19.55 -3.74 45.23
C ALA A 863 -18.13 -3.26 45.62
N PRO A 864 -17.30 -2.83 44.66
CA PRO A 864 -15.93 -2.38 44.92
C PRO A 864 -15.84 -1.23 45.92
N ILE A 865 -16.75 -0.27 45.83
CA ILE A 865 -16.83 0.86 46.77
C ILE A 865 -17.03 0.40 48.22
N THR A 866 -17.83 -0.64 48.46
CA THR A 866 -18.06 -1.19 49.80
C THR A 866 -16.82 -1.88 50.32
N LYS A 867 -16.16 -2.71 49.48
CA LYS A 867 -14.89 -3.36 49.82
C LYS A 867 -13.84 -2.33 50.19
N PHE A 868 -13.68 -1.27 49.40
CA PHE A 868 -12.75 -0.18 49.67
C PHE A 868 -12.98 0.48 51.04
N TRP A 869 -14.22 0.88 51.34
CA TRP A 869 -14.54 1.52 52.62
C TRP A 869 -14.43 0.55 53.81
N ALA A 870 -14.81 -0.72 53.64
CA ALA A 870 -14.64 -1.74 54.66
C ALA A 870 -13.15 -1.96 54.99
N HIS A 871 -12.29 -2.09 53.98
CA HIS A 871 -10.84 -2.19 54.17
C HIS A 871 -10.27 -0.91 54.80
N SER A 872 -10.72 0.27 54.37
CA SER A 872 -10.25 1.56 54.91
C SER A 872 -10.63 1.75 56.38
N ILE A 873 -11.87 1.41 56.77
CA ILE A 873 -12.32 1.45 58.17
C ILE A 873 -11.54 0.45 59.02
N ALA A 874 -11.39 -0.79 58.53
CA ALA A 874 -10.64 -1.82 59.24
C ALA A 874 -9.16 -1.42 59.43
N TYR A 875 -8.56 -0.81 58.41
CA TYR A 875 -7.19 -0.29 58.47
C TYR A 875 -7.05 0.88 59.45
N ALA A 876 -8.00 1.81 59.47
CA ALA A 876 -8.02 2.92 60.44
C ALA A 876 -8.19 2.42 61.89
N PHE A 877 -9.04 1.40 62.10
CA PHE A 877 -9.21 0.75 63.40
C PHE A 877 -7.94 0.01 63.83
N PHE A 878 -7.31 -0.73 62.92
CA PHE A 878 -6.00 -1.35 63.14
C PHE A 878 -4.95 -0.31 63.53
N LEU A 879 -4.81 0.79 62.78
CA LEU A 879 -3.85 1.86 63.08
C LEU A 879 -4.11 2.47 64.46
N SER A 880 -5.36 2.69 64.83
CA SER A 880 -5.74 3.26 66.13
C SER A 880 -5.39 2.32 67.28
N LEU A 881 -5.74 1.03 67.15
CA LEU A 881 -5.39 0.01 68.15
C LEU A 881 -3.89 -0.21 68.24
N TYR A 882 -3.21 -0.30 67.11
CA TYR A 882 -1.76 -0.47 67.05
C TYR A 882 -1.05 0.71 67.72
N THR A 883 -1.48 1.94 67.43
CA THR A 883 -0.95 3.16 68.07
C THR A 883 -1.20 3.15 69.58
N TYR A 884 -2.39 2.71 70.04
CA TYR A 884 -2.69 2.58 71.47
C TYR A 884 -1.81 1.55 72.18
N VAL A 885 -1.64 0.37 71.58
CA VAL A 885 -0.77 -0.70 72.09
C VAL A 885 0.69 -0.23 72.20
N VAL A 886 1.18 0.49 71.18
CA VAL A 886 2.57 0.97 71.14
C VAL A 886 2.81 2.15 72.10
N LEU A 887 1.87 3.11 72.20
CA LEU A 887 2.10 4.37 72.94
C LEU A 887 1.60 4.37 74.39
N VAL A 888 0.57 3.60 74.73
CA VAL A 888 -0.14 3.77 76.03
C VAL A 888 0.13 2.63 77.01
N LYS A 889 -0.01 1.37 76.59
CA LYS A 889 0.12 0.20 77.48
C LYS A 889 0.68 -1.01 76.73
N LEU A 890 1.90 -1.43 77.10
CA LEU A 890 2.49 -2.70 76.71
C LEU A 890 2.61 -3.63 77.94
N PRO A 891 1.57 -4.41 78.28
CA PRO A 891 1.60 -5.36 79.39
C PRO A 891 2.57 -6.53 79.14
N LYS A 892 3.03 -7.21 80.21
CA LYS A 892 3.93 -8.38 80.10
C LYS A 892 3.28 -9.62 79.45
N GLN A 893 1.95 -9.68 79.37
CA GLN A 893 1.20 -10.73 78.69
C GLN A 893 0.31 -10.11 77.62
N PRO A 894 0.16 -10.74 76.44
CA PRO A 894 -0.49 -10.12 75.30
C PRO A 894 -1.97 -9.88 75.56
N ALA A 895 -2.37 -8.61 75.52
CA ALA A 895 -3.77 -8.23 75.58
C ALA A 895 -4.50 -8.68 74.30
N TRP A 896 -5.83 -8.78 74.36
CA TRP A 896 -6.64 -9.11 73.18
C TRP A 896 -6.39 -8.13 72.00
N MET A 897 -6.04 -6.88 72.30
CA MET A 897 -5.67 -5.85 71.30
C MET A 897 -4.38 -6.20 70.55
N GLU A 898 -3.40 -6.80 71.22
CA GLU A 898 -2.16 -7.30 70.60
C GLU A 898 -2.44 -8.52 69.72
N TRP A 899 -3.26 -9.46 70.21
CA TRP A 899 -3.72 -10.61 69.41
C TRP A 899 -4.47 -10.17 68.15
N TYR A 900 -5.30 -9.13 68.23
CA TYR A 900 -5.97 -8.55 67.07
C TYR A 900 -4.97 -7.95 66.07
N ALA A 901 -3.98 -7.17 66.54
CA ALA A 901 -2.97 -6.58 65.67
C ALA A 901 -2.12 -7.65 64.94
N VAL A 902 -1.72 -8.71 65.65
CA VAL A 902 -1.00 -9.85 65.07
C VAL A 902 -1.85 -10.59 64.04
N ALA A 903 -3.13 -10.83 64.35
CA ALA A 903 -4.06 -11.45 63.41
C ALA A 903 -4.23 -10.59 62.14
N TYR A 904 -4.40 -9.27 62.29
CA TYR A 904 -4.54 -8.35 61.16
C TYR A 904 -3.29 -8.33 60.26
N ILE A 905 -2.09 -8.23 60.84
CA ILE A 905 -0.83 -8.30 60.10
C ILE A 905 -0.69 -9.64 59.36
N SER A 906 -1.06 -10.74 60.02
CA SER A 906 -1.04 -12.08 59.41
C SER A 906 -1.99 -12.16 58.20
N THR A 907 -3.20 -11.62 58.32
CA THR A 907 -4.14 -11.57 57.19
C THR A 907 -3.65 -10.68 56.05
N LEU A 908 -2.94 -9.58 56.35
CA LEU A 908 -2.35 -8.71 55.34
C LEU A 908 -1.20 -9.39 54.59
N ILE A 909 -0.38 -10.19 55.28
CA ILE A 909 0.65 -11.02 54.64
C ILE A 909 -0.01 -12.05 53.72
N LEU A 910 -1.05 -12.75 54.18
CA LEU A 910 -1.78 -13.71 53.37
C LEU A 910 -2.42 -13.05 52.14
N GLU A 911 -2.99 -11.85 52.28
CA GLU A 911 -3.54 -11.11 51.15
C GLU A 911 -2.45 -10.68 50.16
N LYS A 912 -1.27 -10.25 50.64
CA LYS A 912 -0.13 -9.97 49.74
C LYS A 912 0.42 -11.21 49.06
N LEU A 913 0.45 -12.35 49.74
CA LEU A 913 0.76 -13.63 49.11
C LEU A 913 -0.27 -14.01 48.06
N ARG A 914 -1.57 -13.85 48.36
CA ARG A 914 -2.65 -14.05 47.41
C ARG A 914 -2.52 -13.12 46.21
N GLU A 915 -2.26 -11.84 46.40
CA GLU A 915 -2.01 -10.87 45.32
C GLU A 915 -0.82 -11.29 44.46
N ILE A 916 0.30 -11.74 45.05
CA ILE A 916 1.47 -12.21 44.30
C ILE A 916 1.15 -13.49 43.51
N ILE A 917 0.38 -14.41 44.09
CA ILE A 917 -0.04 -15.66 43.44
C ILE A 917 -1.07 -15.39 42.33
N SER A 918 -1.94 -14.39 42.53
CA SER A 918 -3.01 -14.02 41.60
C SER A 918 -2.58 -13.00 40.56
N ALA A 919 -1.47 -12.28 40.80
CA ALA A 919 -0.87 -11.39 39.82
C ALA A 919 -0.36 -12.24 38.67
N GLU A 920 -0.77 -11.87 37.45
CA GLU A 920 -0.21 -12.45 36.24
C GLU A 920 1.33 -12.29 36.28
N PRO A 921 2.11 -13.26 35.76
CA PRO A 921 3.54 -13.08 35.60
C PRO A 921 3.76 -11.96 34.57
N VAL A 922 3.79 -10.73 35.06
CA VAL A 922 4.43 -9.62 34.36
C VAL A 922 5.89 -10.04 34.28
N GLU A 923 6.39 -10.24 33.06
CA GLU A 923 7.81 -10.49 32.83
C GLU A 923 8.61 -9.43 33.59
N LEU A 924 9.17 -9.83 34.73
CA LEU A 924 10.22 -9.09 35.41
C LEU A 924 11.40 -9.09 34.44
N LYS A 925 11.56 -7.99 33.70
CA LYS A 925 12.86 -7.59 33.17
C LYS A 925 13.62 -6.84 34.26
#